data_AF-A0AA88QLC4-F1
#
_entry.id   AF-A0AA88QLC4-F1
#
_cell.length_a   1.000
_cell.length_b   1.000
_cell.length_c   1.000
_cell.angle_alpha   90.00
_cell.angle_beta   90.00
_cell.angle_gamma   90.00
#
_symmetry.space_group_name_H-M   'P 1'
#
loop_
_entity.id
_entity.type
_entity.pdbx_description
1 polymer ?
#
loop_
_entity_poly.entity_id
_entity_poly.type
_entity_poly.pdbx_seq_one_letter_code
_entity_poly.pdbx_strand_id
1 'polypeptide(L)'
;MPKLLSPECTRFFLYGLTDINRSDFLLDLYSLVEKYEISRSVIPEILPVFHSTPEGWFIDLSQQRSSVLLKVLKLQTEKKWVNLTGCFKEECEVMSFLQCLQNISTLRCSEECMLTLVKAVQLRKNPELVTSLFEVLGFSLRLERHLPNNTCRSVGRFLRFSSDRLKLNLKPKAVSVRGTRLLFRHVTHIQTLSLSGYMVVRIVQALRSMKVRAPITVNELSLELNEEQHSERNQSRVLSSLAILLRLCVLSKVTLQKIAECVYEAQEEELTECFLQKVGGDLTFCSLSWEEFHYFLQHGIQKYTVNLRYGNVQVNIRGILPFLSRIKFEWMSPSYMLCVIREIYESGSAGFVSGLLSSVENYINLQCRDLDSVHCAALRFTLQHCTAASLNLLWTSIPEEELESILPLFTHVSHLSVDRLLMLKMLHCCSVSDVQQEAASVLLSVLQHKLDFSCCSALDLTTNINSEPLHLTTDDCRVTSRVIQRAHSDTKTELILQDCEIHSAGIDELFKVLHSVQLCCDKSLLLQFVARVRREEVKSLSGALGEELDLSQTQVCRGLGLILEYSEGLTELDLSQCHLTDHSLDLLLPNLHKVQNIDFSGNSITDAGAQKIHSIVTLNSNIKTVRLFNNRIESRELFNTDPTSRNQQAGEIINADLER
;
A
#
# COMPACT_ATOMS: atom_id res chain seq x y z
N MET A 1 24.28 73.57 -4.95
CA MET A 1 24.00 72.25 -5.55
C MET A 1 23.42 71.17 -4.60
N PRO A 2 23.60 71.16 -3.26
CA PRO A 2 23.08 70.07 -2.42
C PRO A 2 21.55 70.02 -2.23
N LYS A 3 20.83 71.12 -2.48
CA LYS A 3 19.37 71.21 -2.23
C LYS A 3 18.47 70.69 -3.37
N LEU A 4 19.05 70.22 -4.49
CA LEU A 4 18.28 69.73 -5.65
C LEU A 4 18.08 68.20 -5.68
N LEU A 5 18.71 67.47 -4.75
CA LEU A 5 18.53 66.03 -4.54
C LEU A 5 17.83 65.79 -3.20
N SER A 6 16.69 66.46 -2.94
CA SER A 6 15.86 65.98 -1.82
C SER A 6 15.43 64.54 -2.18
N PRO A 7 15.56 63.57 -1.25
CA PRO A 7 15.13 62.19 -1.51
C PRO A 7 13.67 62.12 -1.97
N GLU A 8 12.83 63.03 -1.49
CA GLU A 8 11.41 63.14 -1.80
C GLU A 8 11.15 63.59 -3.25
N CYS A 9 11.84 64.63 -3.74
CA CYS A 9 11.70 65.09 -5.13
C CYS A 9 12.24 64.06 -6.12
N THR A 10 13.37 63.43 -5.79
CA THR A 10 14.00 62.41 -6.65
C THR A 10 13.14 61.14 -6.70
N ARG A 11 12.52 60.76 -5.58
CA ARG A 11 11.56 59.65 -5.51
C ARG A 11 10.31 59.92 -6.34
N PHE A 12 9.76 61.14 -6.30
CA PHE A 12 8.61 61.52 -7.13
C PHE A 12 8.94 61.49 -8.64
N PHE A 13 10.13 61.94 -9.02
CA PHE A 13 10.60 61.87 -10.41
C PHE A 13 10.79 60.42 -10.88
N LEU A 14 11.38 59.56 -10.06
CA LEU A 14 11.55 58.14 -10.36
C LEU A 14 10.19 57.46 -10.60
N TYR A 15 9.14 57.79 -9.83
CA TYR A 15 7.80 57.21 -10.05
C TYR A 15 7.22 57.47 -11.45
N GLY A 16 7.61 58.55 -12.13
CA GLY A 16 7.16 58.86 -13.49
C GLY A 16 7.93 58.19 -14.63
N LEU A 17 9.06 57.53 -14.34
CA LEU A 17 9.91 56.88 -15.35
C LEU A 17 9.52 55.42 -15.59
N THR A 18 9.79 54.92 -16.79
CA THR A 18 9.78 53.48 -17.09
C THR A 18 10.93 52.77 -16.38
N ASP A 19 10.83 51.47 -16.11
CA ASP A 19 11.86 50.74 -15.37
C ASP A 19 13.24 50.69 -16.06
N ILE A 20 13.26 50.77 -17.39
CA ILE A 20 14.50 50.93 -18.17
C ILE A 20 15.16 52.28 -17.83
N ASN A 21 14.40 53.37 -17.93
CA ASN A 21 14.91 54.72 -17.66
C ASN A 21 15.31 54.90 -16.18
N ARG A 22 14.64 54.20 -15.25
CA ARG A 22 15.01 54.18 -13.83
C ARG A 22 16.35 53.48 -13.60
N SER A 23 16.58 52.34 -14.27
CA SER A 23 17.82 51.57 -14.14
C SER A 23 19.02 52.40 -14.62
N ASP A 24 18.90 53.01 -15.80
CA ASP A 24 19.96 53.85 -16.38
C ASP A 24 20.23 55.08 -15.51
N PHE A 25 19.19 55.79 -15.06
CA PHE A 25 19.33 56.95 -14.19
C PHE A 25 20.11 56.65 -12.90
N LEU A 26 19.83 55.52 -12.24
CA LEU A 26 20.51 55.15 -11.00
C LEU A 26 21.99 54.77 -11.24
N LEU A 27 22.29 54.09 -12.35
CA LEU A 27 23.66 53.78 -12.73
C LEU A 27 24.45 55.06 -13.09
N ASP A 28 23.82 56.00 -13.80
CA ASP A 28 24.41 57.29 -14.15
C ASP A 28 24.64 58.16 -12.91
N LEU A 29 23.67 58.20 -12.00
CA LEU A 29 23.79 58.90 -10.72
C LEU A 29 24.96 58.36 -9.90
N TYR A 30 25.09 57.03 -9.79
CA TYR A 30 26.21 56.42 -9.07
C TYR A 30 27.55 56.73 -9.76
N SER A 31 27.60 56.64 -11.10
CA SER A 31 28.81 56.95 -11.87
C SER A 31 29.26 58.41 -11.69
N LEU A 32 28.32 59.34 -11.60
CA LEU A 32 28.60 60.76 -11.29
C LEU A 32 29.18 60.92 -9.89
N VAL A 33 28.58 60.27 -8.89
CA VAL A 33 29.07 60.32 -7.50
C VAL A 33 30.49 59.75 -7.40
N GLU A 34 30.79 58.67 -8.13
CA GLU A 34 32.13 58.09 -8.19
C GLU A 34 33.15 59.01 -8.89
N LYS A 35 32.77 59.58 -10.05
CA LYS A 35 33.66 60.43 -10.87
C LYS A 35 34.15 61.68 -10.14
N TYR A 36 33.30 62.29 -9.30
CA TYR A 36 33.64 63.52 -8.58
C TYR A 36 34.23 63.27 -7.18
N GLU A 37 34.61 62.02 -6.87
CA GLU A 37 35.21 61.61 -5.58
C GLU A 37 34.50 62.16 -4.34
N ILE A 38 33.16 62.29 -4.39
CA ILE A 38 32.35 62.83 -3.28
C ILE A 38 32.14 61.72 -2.20
N SER A 39 33.23 61.03 -1.88
CA SER A 39 33.26 59.56 -1.87
C SER A 39 32.86 58.88 -0.56
N ARG A 40 32.42 59.59 0.49
CA ARG A 40 31.88 58.94 1.71
C ARG A 40 30.79 59.71 2.45
N SER A 41 30.76 61.04 2.37
CA SER A 41 29.80 61.87 3.12
C SER A 41 28.41 61.93 2.49
N VAL A 42 28.30 61.83 1.16
CA VAL A 42 27.03 62.02 0.43
C VAL A 42 26.27 60.71 0.19
N ILE A 43 26.95 59.56 0.18
CA ILE A 43 26.29 58.25 -0.02
C ILE A 43 25.15 58.02 0.99
N PRO A 44 25.30 58.28 2.30
CA PRO A 44 24.20 58.14 3.26
C PRO A 44 22.99 59.04 2.96
N GLU A 45 23.21 60.25 2.43
CA GLU A 45 22.14 61.22 2.13
C GLU A 45 21.32 60.81 0.90
N ILE A 46 21.96 60.18 -0.09
CA ILE A 46 21.32 59.70 -1.33
C ILE A 46 20.92 58.21 -1.27
N LEU A 47 21.34 57.47 -0.24
CA LEU A 47 20.97 56.07 -0.02
C LEU A 47 19.45 55.82 -0.10
N PRO A 48 18.57 56.68 0.42
CA PRO A 48 17.12 56.51 0.28
C PRO A 48 16.63 56.51 -1.18
N VAL A 49 17.34 57.19 -2.09
CA VAL A 49 17.05 57.17 -3.54
C VAL A 49 17.37 55.79 -4.11
N PHE A 50 18.49 55.19 -3.72
CA PHE A 50 18.86 53.83 -4.11
C PHE A 50 18.03 52.75 -3.42
N HIS A 51 17.33 53.04 -2.32
CA HIS A 51 16.36 52.12 -1.72
C HIS A 51 14.96 52.21 -2.36
N SER A 52 14.64 53.32 -3.04
CA SER A 52 13.36 53.55 -3.72
C SER A 52 13.31 52.91 -5.13
N THR A 53 13.98 51.78 -5.30
CA THR A 53 14.38 51.20 -6.61
C THR A 53 13.27 50.48 -7.37
N PRO A 54 13.41 50.34 -8.71
CA PRO A 54 12.47 49.62 -9.56
C PRO A 54 12.28 48.16 -9.10
N GLU A 55 11.19 47.52 -9.53
CA GLU A 55 10.90 46.11 -9.20
C GLU A 55 11.96 45.15 -9.77
N GLY A 56 12.67 45.55 -10.83
CA GLY A 56 13.80 44.84 -11.42
C GLY A 56 14.73 45.78 -12.18
N TRP A 57 15.91 45.27 -12.52
CA TRP A 57 16.94 46.02 -13.26
C TRP A 57 16.92 45.67 -14.74
N PHE A 58 16.98 46.67 -15.61
CA PHE A 58 17.16 46.50 -17.04
C PHE A 58 18.54 47.03 -17.42
N ILE A 59 19.39 46.16 -17.95
CA ILE A 59 20.80 46.48 -18.20
C ILE A 59 21.12 46.20 -19.67
N ASP A 60 21.47 47.25 -20.40
CA ASP A 60 22.04 47.11 -21.73
C ASP A 60 23.55 46.84 -21.63
N LEU A 61 23.93 45.63 -22.02
CA LEU A 61 25.33 45.17 -22.02
C LEU A 61 26.22 45.96 -22.99
N SER A 62 25.63 46.65 -23.97
CA SER A 62 26.36 47.46 -24.94
C SER A 62 27.03 48.68 -24.31
N GLN A 63 26.53 49.13 -23.15
CA GLN A 63 26.98 50.30 -22.40
C GLN A 63 28.12 50.00 -21.41
N GLN A 64 28.50 48.74 -21.21
CA GLN A 64 29.64 48.32 -20.38
C GLN A 64 29.60 48.88 -18.93
N ARG A 65 28.45 48.75 -18.26
CA ARG A 65 28.19 49.31 -16.90
C ARG A 65 28.20 48.25 -15.79
N SER A 66 28.78 47.07 -16.02
CA SER A 66 28.66 45.94 -15.09
C SER A 66 29.35 46.19 -13.74
N SER A 67 30.47 46.92 -13.75
CA SER A 67 31.22 47.28 -12.53
C SER A 67 30.47 48.28 -11.65
N VAL A 68 29.77 49.24 -12.25
CA VAL A 68 28.89 50.20 -11.57
C VAL A 68 27.67 49.49 -11.01
N LEU A 69 27.05 48.60 -11.80
CA LEU A 69 25.91 47.81 -11.38
C LEU A 69 26.19 47.02 -10.10
N LEU A 70 27.35 46.37 -9.99
CA LEU A 70 27.73 45.65 -8.77
C LEU A 70 27.67 46.54 -7.52
N LYS A 71 28.18 47.77 -7.63
CA LYS A 71 28.22 48.70 -6.50
C LYS A 71 26.82 49.15 -6.12
N VAL A 72 25.98 49.44 -7.12
CA VAL A 72 24.58 49.82 -6.90
C VAL A 72 23.76 48.67 -6.30
N LEU A 73 23.98 47.43 -6.76
CA LEU A 73 23.34 46.23 -6.21
C LEU A 73 23.72 45.99 -4.74
N LYS A 74 24.96 46.28 -4.34
CA LYS A 74 25.40 46.18 -2.94
C LYS A 74 24.74 47.21 -2.01
N LEU A 75 24.20 48.30 -2.56
CA LEU A 75 23.42 49.29 -1.81
C LEU A 75 21.94 48.90 -1.65
N GLN A 76 21.50 47.79 -2.26
CA GLN A 76 20.11 47.35 -2.17
C GLN A 76 19.86 46.58 -0.86
N THR A 77 18.68 46.77 -0.28
CA THR A 77 18.24 46.01 0.90
C THR A 77 17.79 44.58 0.53
N GLU A 78 17.36 44.36 -0.72
CA GLU A 78 16.86 43.08 -1.21
C GLU A 78 17.45 42.73 -2.58
N LYS A 79 17.58 41.43 -2.86
CA LYS A 79 18.02 40.94 -4.17
C LYS A 79 16.88 41.04 -5.18
N LYS A 80 17.09 41.80 -6.25
CA LYS A 80 16.11 42.00 -7.33
C LYS A 80 16.46 41.20 -8.58
N TRP A 81 15.49 41.00 -9.46
CA TRP A 81 15.74 40.35 -10.74
C TRP A 81 16.39 41.33 -11.72
N VAL A 82 17.16 40.79 -12.68
CA VAL A 82 17.89 41.54 -13.69
C VAL A 82 17.54 41.01 -15.07
N ASN A 83 17.24 41.90 -16.01
CA ASN A 83 17.05 41.62 -17.42
C ASN A 83 18.16 42.23 -18.25
N LEU A 84 18.93 41.40 -18.93
CA LEU A 84 20.04 41.80 -19.78
C LEU A 84 19.59 41.90 -21.24
N THR A 85 19.89 43.04 -21.86
CA THR A 85 19.73 43.27 -23.30
C THR A 85 21.10 43.49 -23.95
N GLY A 86 21.18 43.28 -25.27
CA GLY A 86 22.45 43.40 -26.01
C GLY A 86 23.44 42.24 -25.77
N CYS A 87 24.71 42.48 -26.08
CA CYS A 87 25.80 41.51 -25.95
C CYS A 87 27.02 42.12 -25.25
N PHE A 88 27.76 41.30 -24.48
CA PHE A 88 29.05 41.69 -23.93
C PHE A 88 30.08 41.91 -25.03
N LYS A 89 30.65 43.11 -25.09
CA LYS A 89 31.72 43.45 -26.06
C LYS A 89 33.11 43.03 -25.57
N GLU A 90 33.33 43.02 -24.26
CA GLU A 90 34.64 42.77 -23.65
C GLU A 90 34.55 41.69 -22.56
N GLU A 91 35.59 40.86 -22.43
CA GLU A 91 35.66 39.84 -21.38
C GLU A 91 35.66 40.46 -19.97
N CYS A 92 36.26 41.64 -19.81
CA CYS A 92 36.30 42.40 -18.57
C CYS A 92 34.89 42.70 -18.03
N GLU A 93 33.94 42.99 -18.92
CA GLU A 93 32.54 43.25 -18.57
C GLU A 93 31.83 41.98 -18.11
N VAL A 94 32.08 40.85 -18.79
CA VAL A 94 31.58 39.54 -18.36
C VAL A 94 32.06 39.25 -16.94
N MET A 95 33.35 39.46 -16.68
CA MET A 95 33.95 39.22 -15.37
C MET A 95 33.36 40.13 -14.29
N SER A 96 33.14 41.41 -14.60
CA SER A 96 32.50 42.36 -13.69
C SER A 96 31.06 41.93 -13.38
N PHE A 97 30.30 41.49 -14.39
CA PHE A 97 28.94 41.03 -14.19
C PHE A 97 28.85 39.73 -13.37
N LEU A 98 29.79 38.79 -13.53
CA LEU A 98 29.79 37.55 -12.74
C LEU A 98 29.87 37.82 -11.22
N GLN A 99 30.46 38.95 -10.80
CA GLN A 99 30.48 39.37 -9.40
C GLN A 99 29.10 39.84 -8.90
N CYS A 100 28.19 40.25 -9.81
CA CYS A 100 26.83 40.66 -9.48
C CYS A 100 25.93 39.48 -9.10
N LEU A 101 26.26 38.25 -9.50
CA LEU A 101 25.40 37.06 -9.32
C LEU A 101 24.96 36.85 -7.87
N GLN A 102 25.82 37.14 -6.89
CA GLN A 102 25.50 36.97 -5.47
C GLN A 102 24.51 38.01 -4.94
N ASN A 103 24.29 39.12 -5.65
CA ASN A 103 23.46 40.24 -5.25
C ASN A 103 22.12 40.33 -6.02
N ILE A 104 21.82 39.35 -6.87
CA ILE A 104 20.60 39.31 -7.68
C ILE A 104 19.78 38.06 -7.34
N SER A 105 18.47 38.11 -7.56
CA SER A 105 17.56 36.99 -7.27
C SER A 105 17.22 36.15 -8.50
N THR A 106 17.10 36.78 -9.68
CA THR A 106 16.79 36.07 -10.93
C THR A 106 17.42 36.80 -12.12
N LEU A 107 17.85 36.06 -13.13
CA LEU A 107 18.46 36.57 -14.35
C LEU A 107 17.62 36.21 -15.57
N ARG A 108 17.22 37.22 -16.34
CA ARG A 108 16.59 37.10 -17.66
C ARG A 108 17.58 37.60 -18.70
N CYS A 109 17.89 36.81 -19.71
CA CYS A 109 18.82 37.19 -20.77
C CYS A 109 18.57 36.37 -22.04
N SER A 110 19.12 36.83 -23.16
CA SER A 110 19.12 36.08 -24.42
C SER A 110 19.96 34.80 -24.32
N GLU A 111 19.67 33.79 -25.15
CA GLU A 111 20.45 32.54 -25.21
C GLU A 111 21.96 32.82 -25.43
N GLU A 112 22.29 33.78 -26.27
CA GLU A 112 23.67 34.17 -26.57
C GLU A 112 24.42 34.73 -25.35
N CYS A 113 23.73 35.59 -24.59
CA CYS A 113 24.26 36.13 -23.34
C CYS A 113 24.46 35.01 -22.30
N MET A 114 23.47 34.13 -22.13
CA MET A 114 23.55 32.99 -21.23
C MET A 114 24.72 32.07 -21.58
N LEU A 115 24.89 31.72 -22.86
CA LEU A 115 25.99 30.88 -23.33
C LEU A 115 27.37 31.55 -23.12
N THR A 116 27.44 32.88 -23.20
CA THR A 116 28.68 33.65 -22.92
C THR A 116 29.03 33.57 -21.43
N LEU A 117 28.05 33.77 -20.55
CA LEU A 117 28.23 33.63 -19.10
C LEU A 117 28.64 32.19 -18.73
N VAL A 118 27.98 31.18 -19.29
CA VAL A 118 28.32 29.76 -19.06
C VAL A 118 29.76 29.46 -19.49
N LYS A 119 30.21 29.96 -20.65
CA LYS A 119 31.61 29.78 -21.10
C LYS A 119 32.60 30.44 -20.15
N ALA A 120 32.32 31.68 -19.72
CA ALA A 120 33.20 32.43 -18.83
C ALA A 120 33.37 31.75 -17.46
N VAL A 121 32.27 31.28 -16.85
CA VAL A 121 32.33 30.58 -15.57
C VAL A 121 33.09 29.25 -15.70
N GLN A 122 32.90 28.51 -16.80
CA GLN A 122 33.58 27.24 -17.02
C GLN A 122 35.09 27.37 -17.25
N LEU A 123 35.56 28.47 -17.83
CA LEU A 123 37.00 28.75 -17.97
C LEU A 123 37.68 28.94 -16.61
N ARG A 124 36.98 29.53 -15.63
CA ARG A 124 37.52 29.86 -14.32
C ARG A 124 37.59 28.68 -13.34
N LYS A 125 36.90 27.57 -13.63
CA LYS A 125 36.82 26.37 -12.76
C LYS A 125 36.40 26.70 -11.30
N ASN A 126 35.63 27.77 -11.09
CA ASN A 126 35.14 28.15 -9.77
C ASN A 126 33.72 27.57 -9.56
N PRO A 127 33.54 26.57 -8.67
CA PRO A 127 32.25 25.93 -8.45
C PRO A 127 31.20 26.86 -7.83
N GLU A 128 31.59 27.82 -7.00
CA GLU A 128 30.66 28.77 -6.37
C GLU A 128 29.96 29.65 -7.41
N LEU A 129 30.72 30.16 -8.39
CA LEU A 129 30.16 30.94 -9.49
C LEU A 129 29.22 30.11 -10.38
N VAL A 130 29.50 28.81 -10.55
CA VAL A 130 28.60 27.91 -11.28
C VAL A 130 27.27 27.78 -10.56
N THR A 131 27.32 27.53 -9.24
CA THR A 131 26.12 27.40 -8.41
C THR A 131 25.32 28.71 -8.40
N SER A 132 25.97 29.85 -8.17
CA SER A 132 25.29 31.15 -8.20
C SER A 132 24.65 31.44 -9.55
N LEU A 133 25.31 31.08 -10.67
CA LEU A 133 24.72 31.25 -12.00
C LEU A 133 23.50 30.34 -12.20
N PHE A 134 23.52 29.10 -11.71
CA PHE A 134 22.35 28.21 -11.76
C PHE A 134 21.17 28.73 -10.95
N GLU A 135 21.43 29.26 -9.76
CA GLU A 135 20.41 29.80 -8.87
C GLU A 135 19.68 30.97 -9.52
N VAL A 136 20.42 31.94 -10.08
CA VAL A 136 19.80 33.11 -10.71
C VAL A 136 19.09 32.75 -12.02
N LEU A 137 19.52 31.70 -12.73
CA LEU A 137 18.80 31.17 -13.90
C LEU A 137 17.57 30.31 -13.52
N GLY A 138 17.32 30.09 -12.23
CA GLY A 138 16.21 29.26 -11.76
C GLY A 138 16.33 27.80 -12.22
N PHE A 139 17.56 27.30 -12.36
CA PHE A 139 17.86 25.95 -12.87
C PHE A 139 17.31 25.67 -14.27
N SER A 140 17.01 26.70 -15.06
CA SER A 140 16.39 26.58 -16.39
C SER A 140 17.35 26.99 -17.51
N LEU A 141 17.52 26.14 -18.51
CA LEU A 141 18.27 26.44 -19.72
C LEU A 141 17.42 26.18 -20.97
N ARG A 142 17.31 27.19 -21.83
CA ARG A 142 16.67 27.09 -23.15
C ARG A 142 17.74 27.21 -24.24
N LEU A 143 17.82 26.23 -25.13
CA LEU A 143 18.77 26.17 -26.23
C LEU A 143 18.04 25.96 -27.55
N GLU A 144 17.95 27.01 -28.37
CA GLU A 144 17.17 27.06 -29.60
C GLU A 144 18.03 27.36 -30.84
N ARG A 145 19.23 27.90 -30.66
CA ARG A 145 20.14 28.26 -31.76
C ARG A 145 21.01 27.07 -32.24
N HIS A 146 21.91 27.34 -33.18
CA HIS A 146 22.93 26.38 -33.60
C HIS A 146 23.92 26.13 -32.45
N LEU A 147 24.12 24.86 -32.09
CA LEU A 147 24.98 24.44 -30.98
C LEU A 147 26.27 23.77 -31.49
N PRO A 148 27.36 24.53 -31.66
CA PRO A 148 28.66 23.95 -32.03
C PRO A 148 29.27 23.15 -30.87
N ASN A 149 30.20 22.24 -31.21
CA ASN A 149 30.77 21.28 -30.25
C ASN A 149 31.49 21.93 -29.05
N ASN A 150 32.09 23.11 -29.22
CA ASN A 150 32.74 23.86 -28.15
C ASN A 150 31.71 24.43 -27.15
N THR A 151 30.58 24.93 -27.64
CA THR A 151 29.45 25.38 -26.83
C THR A 151 28.85 24.20 -26.08
N CYS A 152 28.55 23.08 -26.76
CA CYS A 152 28.07 21.85 -26.12
C CYS A 152 29.00 21.35 -25.01
N ARG A 153 30.32 21.42 -25.21
CA ARG A 153 31.30 21.04 -24.18
C ARG A 153 31.23 21.94 -22.94
N SER A 154 31.08 23.25 -23.15
CA SER A 154 31.01 24.23 -22.06
C SER A 154 29.72 24.07 -21.27
N VAL A 155 28.59 24.00 -21.98
CA VAL A 155 27.28 23.74 -21.38
C VAL A 155 27.25 22.38 -20.68
N GLY A 156 27.74 21.32 -21.29
CA GLY A 156 27.77 20.00 -20.64
C GLY A 156 28.63 19.92 -19.38
N ARG A 157 29.71 20.70 -19.29
CA ARG A 157 30.48 20.85 -18.05
C ARG A 157 29.76 21.69 -17.00
N PHE A 158 28.98 22.67 -17.45
CA PHE A 158 28.10 23.46 -16.57
C PHE A 158 26.99 22.59 -15.99
N LEU A 159 26.29 21.82 -16.82
CA LEU A 159 25.25 20.87 -16.41
C LEU A 159 25.74 19.80 -15.43
N ARG A 160 27.05 19.55 -15.29
CA ARG A 160 27.58 18.67 -14.24
C ARG A 160 27.19 19.12 -12.82
N PHE A 161 27.01 20.42 -12.62
CA PHE A 161 26.67 21.01 -11.32
C PHE A 161 25.18 21.19 -11.13
N SER A 162 24.36 20.71 -12.07
CA SER A 162 22.92 20.75 -11.89
C SER A 162 22.49 19.78 -10.79
N SER A 163 21.66 20.27 -9.87
CA SER A 163 20.93 19.43 -8.91
C SER A 163 19.77 18.71 -9.61
N ASP A 164 18.96 18.01 -8.82
CA ASP A 164 17.69 17.41 -9.21
C ASP A 164 16.65 18.39 -9.78
N ARG A 165 16.90 19.72 -9.71
CA ARG A 165 15.98 20.78 -10.18
C ARG A 165 16.14 21.19 -11.64
N LEU A 166 17.00 20.54 -12.42
CA LEU A 166 17.33 20.96 -13.79
C LEU A 166 16.11 20.97 -14.73
N LYS A 167 15.82 22.12 -15.34
CA LYS A 167 14.85 22.28 -16.42
C LYS A 167 15.60 22.58 -17.72
N LEU A 168 15.48 21.69 -18.70
CA LEU A 168 16.22 21.78 -19.95
C LEU A 168 15.26 21.78 -21.14
N ASN A 169 15.25 22.86 -21.90
CA ASN A 169 14.47 22.99 -23.13
C ASN A 169 15.45 23.01 -24.32
N LEU A 170 15.43 21.94 -25.11
CA LEU A 170 16.32 21.73 -26.24
C LEU A 170 15.52 21.69 -27.54
N LYS A 171 15.53 22.82 -28.25
CA LYS A 171 14.98 22.94 -29.59
C LYS A 171 15.97 23.60 -30.55
N PRO A 172 17.24 23.16 -30.60
CA PRO A 172 18.26 23.79 -31.43
C PRO A 172 17.95 23.62 -32.91
N LYS A 173 18.17 24.69 -33.68
CA LYS A 173 18.16 24.64 -35.15
C LYS A 173 19.13 23.60 -35.73
N ALA A 174 20.27 23.37 -35.07
CA ALA A 174 21.22 22.33 -35.45
C ALA A 174 22.21 21.97 -34.32
N VAL A 175 22.45 20.68 -34.12
CA VAL A 175 23.48 20.13 -33.23
C VAL A 175 24.08 18.82 -33.78
N SER A 176 25.36 18.58 -33.55
CA SER A 176 26.01 17.32 -33.95
C SER A 176 25.83 16.23 -32.88
N VAL A 177 25.88 14.94 -33.27
CA VAL A 177 25.84 13.82 -32.31
C VAL A 177 26.96 13.90 -31.27
N ARG A 178 28.16 14.38 -31.69
CA ARG A 178 29.27 14.63 -30.77
C ARG A 178 28.95 15.76 -29.79
N GLY A 179 28.29 16.81 -30.26
CA GLY A 179 27.79 17.91 -29.44
C GLY A 179 26.77 17.45 -28.41
N THR A 180 25.76 16.69 -28.84
CA THR A 180 24.73 16.13 -27.93
C THR A 180 25.35 15.24 -26.85
N ARG A 181 26.31 14.38 -27.22
CA ARG A 181 27.05 13.56 -26.25
C ARG A 181 27.84 14.40 -25.24
N LEU A 182 28.36 15.56 -25.65
CA LEU A 182 29.05 16.46 -24.73
C LEU A 182 28.08 17.13 -23.76
N LEU A 183 26.86 17.48 -24.20
CA LEU A 183 25.81 18.05 -23.35
C LEU A 183 25.38 17.08 -22.24
N PHE A 184 25.07 15.83 -22.61
CA PHE A 184 24.54 14.83 -21.68
C PHE A 184 25.62 14.04 -20.93
N ARG A 185 26.91 14.32 -21.17
CA ARG A 185 28.04 13.54 -20.61
C ARG A 185 28.00 13.40 -19.08
N HIS A 186 27.54 14.44 -18.40
CA HIS A 186 27.59 14.54 -16.94
C HIS A 186 26.20 14.66 -16.30
N VAL A 187 25.13 14.58 -17.10
CA VAL A 187 23.77 14.71 -16.62
C VAL A 187 23.27 13.35 -16.15
N THR A 188 22.78 13.28 -14.92
CA THR A 188 22.18 12.06 -14.34
C THR A 188 20.70 12.24 -14.02
N HIS A 189 20.28 13.46 -13.66
CA HIS A 189 18.91 13.79 -13.29
C HIS A 189 18.44 15.05 -14.02
N ILE A 190 17.19 15.03 -14.50
CA ILE A 190 16.52 16.16 -15.14
C ILE A 190 15.09 16.24 -14.59
N GLN A 191 14.72 17.40 -14.04
CA GLN A 191 13.36 17.64 -13.55
C GLN A 191 12.38 17.76 -14.71
N THR A 192 12.69 18.64 -15.67
CA THR A 192 11.83 18.86 -16.85
C THR A 192 12.70 18.86 -18.10
N LEU A 193 12.40 18.00 -19.06
CA LEU A 193 13.07 17.91 -20.34
C LEU A 193 12.07 18.19 -21.46
N SER A 194 12.25 19.29 -22.18
CA SER A 194 11.46 19.61 -23.38
C SER A 194 12.32 19.41 -24.63
N LEU A 195 11.85 18.59 -25.56
CA LEU A 195 12.59 18.22 -26.78
C LEU A 195 11.74 18.46 -28.03
N SER A 196 12.40 18.89 -29.11
CA SER A 196 11.87 18.75 -30.46
C SER A 196 12.10 17.33 -31.01
N GLY A 197 11.31 16.89 -31.99
CA GLY A 197 11.50 15.59 -32.65
C GLY A 197 12.93 15.40 -33.20
N TYR A 198 13.53 16.44 -33.76
CA TYR A 198 14.95 16.46 -34.17
C TYR A 198 15.90 16.10 -33.03
N MET A 199 15.65 16.63 -31.83
CA MET A 199 16.51 16.39 -30.66
C MET A 199 16.36 15.00 -30.09
N VAL A 200 15.16 14.41 -30.14
CA VAL A 200 14.96 13.01 -29.72
C VAL A 200 15.93 12.09 -30.48
N VAL A 201 15.96 12.20 -31.82
CA VAL A 201 16.85 11.40 -32.67
C VAL A 201 18.33 11.63 -32.31
N ARG A 202 18.73 12.89 -32.09
CA ARG A 202 20.12 13.24 -31.76
C ARG A 202 20.54 12.73 -30.38
N ILE A 203 19.66 12.79 -29.39
CA ILE A 203 19.91 12.29 -28.03
C ILE A 203 20.11 10.79 -28.06
N VAL A 204 19.22 10.05 -28.72
CA VAL A 204 19.30 8.59 -28.85
C VAL A 204 20.60 8.16 -29.52
N GLN A 205 20.97 8.79 -30.63
CA GLN A 205 22.24 8.54 -31.32
C GLN A 205 23.45 8.81 -30.41
N ALA A 206 23.38 9.85 -29.59
CA ALA A 206 24.45 10.19 -28.66
C ALA A 206 24.54 9.18 -27.50
N LEU A 207 23.42 8.87 -26.85
CA LEU A 207 23.36 7.97 -25.69
C LEU A 207 23.80 6.54 -26.03
N ARG A 208 23.43 6.00 -27.20
CA ARG A 208 23.93 4.70 -27.69
C ARG A 208 25.46 4.62 -27.78
N SER A 209 26.10 5.74 -28.09
CA SER A 209 27.57 5.83 -28.23
C SER A 209 28.30 6.10 -26.91
N MET A 210 27.54 6.33 -25.82
CA MET A 210 28.09 6.62 -24.50
C MET A 210 28.21 5.31 -23.70
N LYS A 211 29.39 5.04 -23.14
CA LYS A 211 29.54 4.10 -22.02
C LYS A 211 28.98 4.78 -20.77
N VAL A 212 27.66 4.89 -20.67
CA VAL A 212 27.01 5.58 -19.54
C VAL A 212 27.18 4.72 -18.28
N ARG A 213 27.63 5.31 -17.16
CA ARG A 213 27.80 4.60 -15.87
C ARG A 213 26.48 4.39 -15.12
N ALA A 214 25.46 5.20 -15.40
CA ALA A 214 24.12 5.13 -14.80
C ALA A 214 23.08 5.76 -15.74
N PRO A 215 21.85 5.22 -15.85
CA PRO A 215 20.81 5.77 -16.73
C PRO A 215 20.41 7.19 -16.32
N ILE A 216 19.89 7.98 -17.27
CA ILE A 216 19.42 9.34 -17.01
C ILE A 216 17.99 9.26 -16.46
N THR A 217 17.74 9.86 -15.30
CA THR A 217 16.41 10.00 -14.70
C THR A 217 15.74 11.28 -15.19
N VAL A 218 14.53 11.18 -15.72
CA VAL A 218 13.72 12.30 -16.21
C VAL A 218 12.36 12.29 -15.51
N ASN A 219 12.06 13.34 -14.76
CA ASN A 219 10.79 13.43 -14.00
C ASN A 219 9.63 13.90 -14.86
N GLU A 220 9.85 14.87 -15.74
CA GLU A 220 8.85 15.37 -16.68
C GLU A 220 9.46 15.46 -18.08
N LEU A 221 8.93 14.69 -19.04
CA LEU A 221 9.28 14.79 -20.45
C LEU A 221 8.14 15.49 -21.21
N SER A 222 8.48 16.50 -22.00
CA SER A 222 7.56 17.16 -22.94
C SER A 222 8.12 17.07 -24.35
N LEU A 223 7.32 16.55 -25.27
CA LEU A 223 7.70 16.37 -26.66
C LEU A 223 6.88 17.33 -27.52
N GLU A 224 7.56 18.17 -28.27
CA GLU A 224 6.92 18.98 -29.30
C GLU A 224 7.20 18.32 -30.65
N LEU A 225 6.19 17.63 -31.14
CA LEU A 225 6.23 16.90 -32.40
C LEU A 225 5.67 17.74 -33.58
N ASN A 226 5.22 18.98 -33.32
CA ASN A 226 4.56 19.84 -34.31
C ASN A 226 5.41 21.07 -34.67
N GLU A 227 5.82 21.17 -35.94
CA GLU A 227 5.33 22.15 -36.93
C GLU A 227 6.27 22.27 -38.17
N GLU A 228 5.66 22.25 -39.36
CA GLU A 228 6.11 22.75 -40.68
C GLU A 228 7.07 21.98 -41.62
N GLN A 229 7.73 20.85 -41.28
CA GLN A 229 8.69 20.23 -42.25
C GLN A 229 8.80 18.70 -42.34
N HIS A 230 7.75 17.90 -42.12
CA HIS A 230 7.93 16.44 -42.09
C HIS A 230 7.14 15.66 -43.15
N SER A 231 7.88 14.97 -44.02
CA SER A 231 7.45 13.76 -44.72
C SER A 231 7.25 12.61 -43.71
N GLU A 232 6.40 11.64 -44.02
CA GLU A 232 6.13 10.43 -43.21
C GLU A 232 7.41 9.71 -42.72
N ARG A 233 8.48 9.76 -43.54
CA ARG A 233 9.79 9.17 -43.22
C ARG A 233 10.49 9.83 -42.02
N ASN A 234 10.20 11.08 -41.71
CA ASN A 234 10.80 11.76 -40.57
C ASN A 234 10.04 11.46 -39.26
N GLN A 235 8.71 11.33 -39.30
CA GLN A 235 7.91 10.96 -38.13
C GLN A 235 8.24 9.56 -37.63
N SER A 236 8.26 8.56 -38.51
CA SER A 236 8.68 7.19 -38.18
C SER A 236 10.05 7.10 -37.50
N ARG A 237 11.02 7.90 -37.97
CA ARG A 237 12.35 7.99 -37.35
C ARG A 237 12.33 8.57 -35.94
N VAL A 238 11.45 9.54 -35.69
CA VAL A 238 11.28 10.15 -34.36
C VAL A 238 10.62 9.15 -33.42
N LEU A 239 9.56 8.45 -33.85
CA LEU A 239 8.87 7.43 -33.05
C LEU A 239 9.79 6.26 -32.68
N SER A 240 10.53 5.69 -33.65
CA SER A 240 11.52 4.64 -33.36
C SER A 240 12.63 5.16 -32.43
N SER A 241 13.03 6.44 -32.55
CA SER A 241 13.95 7.05 -31.60
C SER A 241 13.33 7.21 -30.19
N LEU A 242 12.05 7.56 -30.09
CA LEU A 242 11.33 7.61 -28.80
C LEU A 242 11.30 6.25 -28.14
N ALA A 243 10.99 5.17 -28.87
CA ALA A 243 11.04 3.80 -28.34
C ALA A 243 12.42 3.52 -27.72
N ILE A 244 13.50 3.83 -28.43
CA ILE A 244 14.85 3.66 -27.90
C ILE A 244 15.11 4.54 -26.68
N LEU A 245 14.60 5.77 -26.66
CA LEU A 245 14.74 6.68 -25.51
C LEU A 245 14.07 6.12 -24.26
N LEU A 246 12.88 5.50 -24.39
CA LEU A 246 12.19 4.81 -23.30
C LEU A 246 13.06 3.72 -22.67
N ARG A 247 13.83 2.98 -23.48
CA ARG A 247 14.77 1.96 -22.98
C ARG A 247 15.96 2.56 -22.23
N LEU A 248 16.42 3.74 -22.63
CA LEU A 248 17.66 4.35 -22.13
C LEU A 248 17.49 5.24 -20.88
N CYS A 249 16.29 5.75 -20.62
CA CYS A 249 16.02 6.71 -19.54
C CYS A 249 15.11 6.10 -18.45
N VAL A 250 15.29 6.50 -17.19
CA VAL A 250 14.31 6.22 -16.11
C VAL A 250 13.28 7.34 -16.10
N LEU A 251 12.00 7.00 -16.16
CA LEU A 251 10.90 7.96 -16.27
C LEU A 251 9.99 7.88 -15.05
N SER A 252 9.42 9.02 -14.63
CA SER A 252 8.39 9.05 -13.59
C SER A 252 7.05 8.50 -14.09
N LYS A 253 6.17 8.10 -13.16
CA LYS A 253 4.79 7.68 -13.47
C LYS A 253 3.99 8.77 -14.22
N VAL A 254 4.17 10.03 -13.85
CA VAL A 254 3.50 11.18 -14.50
C VAL A 254 3.94 11.34 -15.96
N THR A 255 5.22 11.09 -16.25
CA THR A 255 5.72 11.12 -17.63
C THR A 255 5.20 9.94 -18.43
N LEU A 256 5.16 8.75 -17.82
CA LEU A 256 4.65 7.55 -18.49
C LEU A 256 3.16 7.70 -18.88
N GLN A 257 2.34 8.38 -18.08
CA GLN A 257 0.96 8.74 -18.46
C GLN A 257 0.91 9.56 -19.75
N LYS A 258 1.64 10.68 -19.82
CA LYS A 258 1.67 11.54 -21.02
C LYS A 258 2.19 10.79 -22.26
N ILE A 259 3.10 9.83 -22.05
CA ILE A 259 3.62 9.00 -23.13
C ILE A 259 2.59 7.97 -23.58
N ALA A 260 1.77 7.42 -22.68
CA ALA A 260 0.71 6.47 -23.06
C ALA A 260 -0.27 7.09 -24.07
N GLU A 261 -0.71 8.34 -23.83
CA GLU A 261 -1.54 9.12 -24.76
C GLU A 261 -0.85 9.27 -26.12
N CYS A 262 0.44 9.65 -26.13
CA CYS A 262 1.21 9.79 -27.37
C CYS A 262 1.42 8.46 -28.13
N VAL A 263 1.61 7.35 -27.40
CA VAL A 263 1.76 6.01 -27.99
C VAL A 263 0.44 5.59 -28.65
N TYR A 264 -0.68 5.82 -27.97
CA TYR A 264 -2.01 5.56 -28.51
C TYR A 264 -2.30 6.43 -29.75
N GLU A 265 -1.99 7.73 -29.72
CA GLU A 265 -2.17 8.61 -30.89
C GLU A 265 -1.29 8.20 -32.08
N ALA A 266 -0.08 7.72 -31.81
CA ALA A 266 0.87 7.32 -32.85
C ALA A 266 0.48 6.02 -33.56
N GLN A 267 -0.25 5.12 -32.89
CA GLN A 267 -0.69 3.82 -33.43
C GLN A 267 0.47 2.99 -34.04
N GLU A 268 1.68 3.09 -33.48
CA GLU A 268 2.90 2.48 -34.02
C GLU A 268 3.35 1.28 -33.17
N GLU A 269 3.57 0.13 -33.81
CA GLU A 269 3.76 -1.15 -33.15
C GLU A 269 5.07 -1.24 -32.35
N GLU A 270 6.21 -0.78 -32.90
CA GLU A 270 7.52 -0.83 -32.22
C GLU A 270 7.51 0.03 -30.95
N LEU A 271 6.90 1.22 -31.03
CA LEU A 271 6.75 2.13 -29.91
C LEU A 271 5.82 1.57 -28.83
N THR A 272 4.70 0.97 -29.22
CA THR A 272 3.76 0.33 -28.29
C THR A 272 4.41 -0.83 -27.54
N GLU A 273 5.09 -1.73 -28.25
CA GLU A 273 5.79 -2.85 -27.61
C GLU A 273 6.87 -2.34 -26.64
N CYS A 274 7.62 -1.31 -27.05
CA CYS A 274 8.65 -0.74 -26.21
C CYS A 274 8.10 -0.05 -24.96
N PHE A 275 6.95 0.64 -25.08
CA PHE A 275 6.27 1.23 -23.94
C PHE A 275 5.78 0.16 -22.97
N LEU A 276 5.15 -0.90 -23.47
CA LEU A 276 4.66 -2.02 -22.64
C LEU A 276 5.81 -2.75 -21.92
N GLN A 277 6.95 -2.96 -22.59
CA GLN A 277 8.17 -3.47 -21.96
C GLN A 277 8.70 -2.52 -20.87
N LYS A 278 8.58 -1.19 -21.09
CA LYS A 278 9.08 -0.18 -20.14
C LYS A 278 8.28 -0.15 -18.84
N VAL A 279 6.96 -0.31 -18.94
CA VAL A 279 6.07 -0.34 -17.78
C VAL A 279 5.97 -1.74 -17.16
N GLY A 280 6.62 -2.76 -17.75
CA GLY A 280 6.53 -4.14 -17.29
C GLY A 280 5.13 -4.72 -17.35
N GLY A 281 4.29 -4.21 -18.27
CA GLY A 281 2.86 -4.52 -18.35
C GLY A 281 1.99 -3.92 -17.25
N ASP A 282 2.54 -3.15 -16.31
CA ASP A 282 1.77 -2.45 -15.28
C ASP A 282 1.17 -1.16 -15.85
N LEU A 283 -0.16 -1.14 -16.03
CA LEU A 283 -0.91 0.02 -16.50
C LEU A 283 -1.72 0.68 -15.37
N THR A 284 -1.54 0.25 -14.12
CA THR A 284 -2.32 0.71 -12.96
C THR A 284 -2.20 2.21 -12.70
N PHE A 285 -1.05 2.80 -13.04
CA PHE A 285 -0.79 4.22 -12.84
C PHE A 285 -1.31 5.08 -14.00
N CYS A 286 -1.74 4.46 -15.10
CA CYS A 286 -2.25 5.19 -16.25
C CYS A 286 -3.77 5.42 -16.12
N SER A 287 -4.20 6.68 -16.16
CA SER A 287 -5.60 7.05 -16.30
C SER A 287 -6.01 6.93 -17.77
N LEU A 288 -6.28 5.71 -18.23
CA LEU A 288 -6.63 5.42 -19.64
C LEU A 288 -8.14 5.42 -19.86
N SER A 289 -8.58 5.87 -21.03
CA SER A 289 -9.93 5.59 -21.55
C SER A 289 -10.09 4.11 -21.91
N TRP A 290 -11.33 3.67 -22.17
CA TRP A 290 -11.57 2.30 -22.65
C TRP A 290 -10.87 2.04 -23.99
N GLU A 291 -10.91 2.99 -24.92
CA GLU A 291 -10.32 2.86 -26.25
C GLU A 291 -8.79 2.73 -26.17
N GLU A 292 -8.16 3.56 -25.34
CA GLU A 292 -6.72 3.51 -25.08
C GLU A 292 -6.32 2.17 -24.45
N PHE A 293 -7.04 1.76 -23.41
CA PHE A 293 -6.78 0.49 -22.73
C PHE A 293 -6.98 -0.70 -23.66
N HIS A 294 -8.05 -0.72 -24.45
CA HIS A 294 -8.33 -1.77 -25.43
C HIS A 294 -7.25 -1.85 -26.52
N TYR A 295 -6.73 -0.70 -26.99
CA TYR A 295 -5.59 -0.67 -27.91
C TYR A 295 -4.36 -1.36 -27.33
N PHE A 296 -4.01 -1.07 -26.07
CA PHE A 296 -2.86 -1.72 -25.42
C PHE A 296 -3.08 -3.22 -25.24
N LEU A 297 -4.30 -3.65 -24.85
CA LEU A 297 -4.64 -5.08 -24.72
C LEU A 297 -4.45 -5.87 -26.02
N GLN A 298 -4.74 -5.26 -27.18
CA GLN A 298 -4.59 -5.88 -28.49
C GLN A 298 -3.12 -6.15 -28.85
N HIS A 299 -2.19 -5.28 -28.43
CA HIS A 299 -0.82 -5.25 -28.95
C HIS A 299 0.25 -5.86 -28.03
N GLY A 300 0.02 -6.00 -26.73
CA GLY A 300 1.03 -6.60 -25.86
C GLY A 300 0.97 -8.12 -25.77
N ILE A 301 2.17 -8.67 -25.62
CA ILE A 301 2.49 -10.10 -25.66
C ILE A 301 2.55 -10.70 -24.24
N GLN A 302 2.58 -9.86 -23.20
CA GLN A 302 2.75 -10.26 -21.79
C GLN A 302 1.48 -10.06 -20.95
N LYS A 303 1.46 -10.61 -19.73
CA LYS A 303 0.39 -10.35 -18.76
C LYS A 303 0.46 -8.91 -18.27
N TYR A 304 -0.67 -8.21 -18.27
CA TYR A 304 -0.81 -6.84 -17.76
C TYR A 304 -1.27 -6.84 -16.32
N THR A 305 -0.76 -5.91 -15.52
CA THR A 305 -1.31 -5.65 -14.18
C THR A 305 -2.20 -4.43 -14.22
N VAL A 306 -3.44 -4.56 -13.74
CA VAL A 306 -4.45 -3.49 -13.76
C VAL A 306 -5.16 -3.42 -12.42
N ASN A 307 -5.46 -2.20 -11.98
CA ASN A 307 -6.15 -1.93 -10.73
C ASN A 307 -7.40 -1.13 -11.06
N LEU A 308 -8.55 -1.81 -11.05
CA LEU A 308 -9.83 -1.19 -11.38
C LEU A 308 -10.44 -0.38 -10.21
N ARG A 309 -9.70 -0.13 -9.12
CA ARG A 309 -10.20 0.66 -7.97
C ARG A 309 -10.32 2.15 -8.26
N TYR A 310 -9.49 2.71 -9.14
CA TYR A 310 -9.36 4.16 -9.32
C TYR A 310 -9.30 4.51 -10.80
N GLY A 311 -10.42 5.00 -11.34
CA GLY A 311 -10.43 5.79 -12.57
C GLY A 311 -11.27 5.22 -13.72
N ASN A 312 -12.48 5.76 -13.87
CA ASN A 312 -13.09 6.18 -15.14
C ASN A 312 -13.33 5.21 -16.30
N VAL A 313 -13.22 3.90 -16.14
CA VAL A 313 -13.67 3.01 -17.20
C VAL A 313 -14.95 2.29 -16.79
N GLN A 314 -16.07 2.70 -17.38
CA GLN A 314 -17.15 1.76 -17.72
C GLN A 314 -16.54 0.72 -18.66
N VAL A 315 -15.71 -0.16 -18.10
CA VAL A 315 -15.01 -1.18 -18.84
C VAL A 315 -16.08 -2.02 -19.50
N ASN A 316 -16.10 -2.05 -20.83
CA ASN A 316 -17.01 -2.91 -21.56
C ASN A 316 -16.59 -4.35 -21.26
N ILE A 317 -17.32 -5.01 -20.35
CA ILE A 317 -17.01 -6.35 -19.87
C ILE A 317 -16.88 -7.31 -21.06
N ARG A 318 -17.78 -7.21 -22.04
CA ARG A 318 -17.74 -7.98 -23.29
C ARG A 318 -16.44 -7.79 -24.06
N GLY A 319 -15.93 -6.56 -24.10
CA GLY A 319 -14.68 -6.23 -24.76
C GLY A 319 -13.45 -6.78 -24.04
N ILE A 320 -13.52 -6.99 -22.72
CA ILE A 320 -12.41 -7.57 -21.94
C ILE A 320 -12.37 -9.10 -22.03
N LEU A 321 -13.51 -9.79 -22.14
CA LEU A 321 -13.55 -11.25 -22.06
C LEU A 321 -12.47 -11.97 -22.89
N PRO A 322 -12.20 -11.59 -24.16
CA PRO A 322 -11.16 -12.23 -24.97
C PRO A 322 -9.73 -12.08 -24.43
N PHE A 323 -9.50 -11.09 -23.56
CA PHE A 323 -8.19 -10.73 -23.03
C PHE A 323 -7.98 -11.10 -21.56
N LEU A 324 -8.97 -11.71 -20.88
CA LEU A 324 -8.89 -12.04 -19.45
C LEU A 324 -7.61 -12.82 -19.09
N SER A 325 -7.21 -13.79 -19.91
CA SER A 325 -6.00 -14.59 -19.68
C SER A 325 -4.69 -13.79 -19.71
N ARG A 326 -4.72 -12.60 -20.31
CA ARG A 326 -3.60 -11.66 -20.39
C ARG A 326 -3.66 -10.59 -19.31
N ILE A 327 -4.72 -10.52 -18.50
CA ILE A 327 -4.85 -9.49 -17.47
C ILE A 327 -4.63 -10.14 -16.11
N LYS A 328 -3.98 -9.42 -15.20
CA LYS A 328 -3.88 -9.70 -13.78
C LYS A 328 -4.53 -8.53 -13.05
N PHE A 329 -5.62 -8.80 -12.38
CA PHE A 329 -6.30 -7.80 -11.56
C PHE A 329 -5.66 -7.77 -10.18
N GLU A 330 -5.07 -6.64 -9.77
CA GLU A 330 -4.62 -6.48 -8.39
C GLU A 330 -5.79 -6.48 -7.42
N TRP A 331 -6.91 -5.91 -7.86
CA TRP A 331 -8.16 -5.96 -7.14
C TRP A 331 -9.34 -5.89 -8.10
N MET A 332 -10.29 -6.79 -7.91
CA MET A 332 -11.59 -6.79 -8.55
C MET A 332 -12.67 -6.60 -7.47
N SER A 333 -13.56 -5.63 -7.65
CA SER A 333 -14.67 -5.46 -6.70
C SER A 333 -15.63 -6.66 -6.80
N PRO A 334 -16.31 -7.04 -5.70
CA PRO A 334 -17.31 -8.12 -5.74
C PRO A 334 -18.45 -7.84 -6.74
N SER A 335 -18.84 -6.57 -6.88
CA SER A 335 -19.83 -6.15 -7.87
C SER A 335 -19.35 -6.37 -9.30
N TYR A 336 -18.09 -6.04 -9.60
CA TYR A 336 -17.54 -6.21 -10.93
C TYR A 336 -17.29 -7.69 -11.25
N MET A 337 -16.80 -8.46 -10.28
CA MET A 337 -16.68 -9.93 -10.40
C MET A 337 -18.01 -10.57 -10.79
N LEU A 338 -19.10 -10.18 -10.13
CA LEU A 338 -20.43 -10.70 -10.43
C LEU A 338 -20.87 -10.36 -11.86
N CYS A 339 -20.62 -9.14 -12.34
CA CYS A 339 -20.92 -8.75 -13.71
C CYS A 339 -20.06 -9.52 -14.73
N VAL A 340 -18.78 -9.78 -14.45
CA VAL A 340 -17.89 -10.57 -15.32
C VAL A 340 -18.37 -12.02 -15.42
N ILE A 341 -18.67 -12.66 -14.29
CA ILE A 341 -19.20 -14.03 -14.27
C ILE A 341 -20.53 -14.12 -15.03
N ARG A 342 -21.42 -13.15 -14.85
CA ARG A 342 -22.68 -13.07 -15.60
C ARG A 342 -22.45 -12.95 -17.10
N GLU A 343 -21.54 -12.08 -17.54
CA GLU A 343 -21.25 -11.92 -18.96
C GLU A 343 -20.57 -13.16 -19.57
N ILE A 344 -19.71 -13.84 -18.81
CA ILE A 344 -19.13 -15.13 -19.23
C ILE A 344 -20.24 -16.16 -19.44
N TYR A 345 -21.20 -16.24 -18.51
CA TYR A 345 -22.36 -17.12 -18.65
C TYR A 345 -23.22 -16.77 -19.87
N GLU A 346 -23.54 -15.49 -20.08
CA GLU A 346 -24.30 -15.02 -21.24
C GLU A 346 -23.56 -15.30 -22.57
N SER A 347 -22.22 -15.30 -22.56
CA SER A 347 -21.41 -15.65 -23.74
C SER A 347 -21.40 -17.15 -24.08
N GLY A 348 -21.72 -18.02 -23.11
CA GLY A 348 -21.65 -19.48 -23.25
C GLY A 348 -20.24 -20.06 -23.44
N SER A 349 -19.20 -19.25 -23.37
CA SER A 349 -17.82 -19.68 -23.61
C SER A 349 -17.10 -20.08 -22.33
N ALA A 350 -17.01 -21.39 -22.08
CA ALA A 350 -16.24 -21.94 -20.96
C ALA A 350 -14.74 -21.53 -21.00
N GLY A 351 -14.21 -21.21 -22.18
CA GLY A 351 -12.83 -20.73 -22.33
C GLY A 351 -12.54 -19.46 -21.52
N PHE A 352 -13.53 -18.58 -21.35
CA PHE A 352 -13.36 -17.35 -20.57
C PHE A 352 -13.28 -17.59 -19.06
N VAL A 353 -13.79 -18.72 -18.54
CA VAL A 353 -13.67 -19.08 -17.12
C VAL A 353 -12.20 -19.28 -16.76
N SER A 354 -11.44 -20.03 -17.58
CA SER A 354 -10.00 -20.22 -17.36
C SER A 354 -9.22 -18.90 -17.42
N GLY A 355 -9.61 -18.01 -18.33
CA GLY A 355 -9.08 -16.65 -18.43
C GLY A 355 -9.34 -15.85 -17.16
N LEU A 356 -10.59 -15.84 -16.68
CA LEU A 356 -10.98 -15.17 -15.43
C LEU A 356 -10.14 -15.69 -14.25
N LEU A 357 -10.12 -16.99 -14.00
CA LEU A 357 -9.37 -17.59 -12.89
C LEU A 357 -7.89 -17.22 -12.94
N SER A 358 -7.27 -17.26 -14.14
CA SER A 358 -5.87 -16.88 -14.30
C SER A 358 -5.60 -15.39 -14.02
N SER A 359 -6.63 -14.55 -14.14
CA SER A 359 -6.57 -13.10 -13.93
C SER A 359 -6.77 -12.66 -12.49
N VAL A 360 -7.43 -13.47 -11.68
CA VAL A 360 -7.74 -13.20 -10.26
C VAL A 360 -7.06 -14.20 -9.31
N GLU A 361 -6.04 -14.92 -9.80
CA GLU A 361 -5.30 -15.92 -9.02
C GLU A 361 -6.21 -16.98 -8.38
N ASN A 362 -7.19 -17.46 -9.15
CA ASN A 362 -8.22 -18.41 -8.73
C ASN A 362 -9.14 -17.92 -7.60
N TYR A 363 -9.09 -16.64 -7.22
CA TYR A 363 -9.91 -16.09 -6.14
C TYR A 363 -11.17 -15.39 -6.68
N ILE A 364 -12.33 -16.02 -6.45
CA ILE A 364 -13.65 -15.49 -6.79
C ILE A 364 -14.24 -14.83 -5.54
N ASN A 365 -14.36 -13.51 -5.55
CA ASN A 365 -14.93 -12.74 -4.45
C ASN A 365 -16.33 -12.24 -4.79
N LEU A 366 -17.34 -12.74 -4.08
CA LEU A 366 -18.76 -12.35 -4.22
C LEU A 366 -19.35 -11.88 -2.89
N GLN A 367 -18.51 -11.43 -1.95
CA GLN A 367 -18.95 -10.96 -0.63
C GLN A 367 -20.01 -9.84 -0.71
N CYS A 368 -20.90 -9.80 0.29
CA CYS A 368 -21.95 -8.79 0.44
C CYS A 368 -22.86 -8.66 -0.80
N ARG A 369 -23.25 -9.76 -1.45
CA ARG A 369 -24.11 -9.76 -2.65
C ARG A 369 -25.40 -10.55 -2.43
N ASP A 370 -26.46 -10.13 -3.11
CA ASP A 370 -27.68 -10.92 -3.24
C ASP A 370 -27.68 -11.59 -4.62
N LEU A 371 -27.59 -12.93 -4.64
CA LEU A 371 -27.60 -13.69 -5.89
C LEU A 371 -29.04 -14.09 -6.23
N ASP A 372 -29.56 -13.56 -7.33
CA ASP A 372 -30.79 -14.07 -7.96
C ASP A 372 -30.52 -15.37 -8.74
N SER A 373 -31.56 -15.95 -9.36
CA SER A 373 -31.44 -17.20 -10.12
C SER A 373 -30.49 -17.11 -11.32
N VAL A 374 -30.37 -15.94 -11.95
CA VAL A 374 -29.44 -15.72 -13.08
C VAL A 374 -28.00 -15.67 -12.58
N HIS A 375 -27.76 -14.95 -11.49
CA HIS A 375 -26.46 -14.91 -10.83
C HIS A 375 -26.03 -16.29 -10.32
N CYS A 376 -26.96 -17.08 -9.78
CA CYS A 376 -26.71 -18.46 -9.35
C CYS A 376 -26.39 -19.38 -10.55
N ALA A 377 -27.11 -19.27 -11.66
CA ALA A 377 -26.80 -20.00 -12.89
C ALA A 377 -25.41 -19.64 -13.43
N ALA A 378 -25.03 -18.37 -13.37
CA ALA A 378 -23.71 -17.91 -13.81
C ALA A 378 -22.58 -18.41 -12.88
N LEU A 379 -22.79 -18.42 -11.56
CA LEU A 379 -21.86 -19.01 -10.60
C LEU A 379 -21.72 -20.52 -10.85
N ARG A 380 -22.82 -21.24 -11.09
CA ARG A 380 -22.79 -22.67 -11.44
C ARG A 380 -22.00 -22.93 -12.70
N PHE A 381 -22.27 -22.19 -13.78
CA PHE A 381 -21.54 -22.30 -15.03
C PHE A 381 -20.04 -22.07 -14.82
N THR A 382 -19.69 -21.07 -14.01
CA THR A 382 -18.28 -20.79 -13.66
C THR A 382 -17.67 -21.99 -12.94
N LEU A 383 -18.28 -22.46 -11.84
CA LEU A 383 -17.78 -23.58 -11.04
C LEU A 383 -17.70 -24.89 -11.83
N GLN A 384 -18.63 -25.17 -12.75
CA GLN A 384 -18.61 -26.33 -13.64
C GLN A 384 -17.37 -26.36 -14.56
N HIS A 385 -16.80 -25.20 -14.86
CA HIS A 385 -15.65 -25.04 -15.75
C HIS A 385 -14.39 -24.57 -14.99
N CYS A 386 -14.43 -24.54 -13.66
CA CYS A 386 -13.28 -24.29 -12.80
C CYS A 386 -12.50 -25.58 -12.57
N THR A 387 -11.17 -25.48 -12.42
CA THR A 387 -10.33 -26.60 -11.96
C THR A 387 -10.06 -26.53 -10.46
N ALA A 388 -9.75 -25.34 -9.95
CA ALA A 388 -9.62 -25.03 -8.54
C ALA A 388 -9.88 -23.53 -8.34
N ALA A 389 -10.83 -23.18 -7.47
CA ALA A 389 -11.12 -21.79 -7.10
C ALA A 389 -11.16 -21.61 -5.58
N SER A 390 -10.72 -20.46 -5.08
CA SER A 390 -11.02 -20.00 -3.73
C SER A 390 -12.25 -19.09 -3.83
N LEU A 391 -13.31 -19.41 -3.09
CA LEU A 391 -14.59 -18.74 -3.22
C LEU A 391 -14.93 -18.02 -1.91
N ASN A 392 -15.14 -16.70 -1.99
CA ASN A 392 -15.59 -15.89 -0.87
C ASN A 392 -17.05 -15.45 -1.06
N LEU A 393 -17.92 -15.95 -0.19
CA LEU A 393 -19.36 -15.71 -0.10
C LEU A 393 -19.77 -15.09 1.26
N LEU A 394 -18.84 -14.40 1.94
CA LEU A 394 -19.15 -13.74 3.21
C LEU A 394 -20.28 -12.71 3.03
N TRP A 395 -21.35 -12.85 3.82
CA TRP A 395 -22.54 -12.01 3.76
C TRP A 395 -23.24 -12.04 2.39
N THR A 396 -23.18 -13.18 1.71
CA THR A 396 -23.84 -13.38 0.41
C THR A 396 -25.16 -14.13 0.60
N SER A 397 -26.24 -13.58 0.06
CA SER A 397 -27.55 -14.24 0.06
C SER A 397 -27.70 -15.13 -1.17
N ILE A 398 -27.98 -16.41 -0.94
CA ILE A 398 -28.26 -17.41 -1.98
C ILE A 398 -29.59 -18.11 -1.65
N PRO A 399 -30.55 -18.20 -2.58
CA PRO A 399 -31.78 -18.98 -2.39
C PRO A 399 -31.48 -20.45 -2.11
N GLU A 400 -32.22 -21.07 -1.20
CA GLU A 400 -32.03 -22.48 -0.81
C GLU A 400 -32.20 -23.44 -2.00
N GLU A 401 -33.16 -23.16 -2.88
CA GLU A 401 -33.41 -23.92 -4.12
C GLU A 401 -32.19 -23.92 -5.06
N GLU A 402 -31.39 -22.85 -5.06
CA GLU A 402 -30.18 -22.75 -5.89
C GLU A 402 -28.98 -23.44 -5.22
N LEU A 403 -28.89 -23.43 -3.88
CA LEU A 403 -27.81 -24.08 -3.14
C LEU A 403 -27.69 -25.57 -3.44
N GLU A 404 -28.82 -26.28 -3.57
CA GLU A 404 -28.84 -27.71 -3.92
C GLU A 404 -28.10 -28.02 -5.22
N SER A 405 -28.13 -27.07 -6.17
CA SER A 405 -27.48 -27.21 -7.48
C SER A 405 -26.04 -26.70 -7.51
N ILE A 406 -25.64 -25.85 -6.56
CA ILE A 406 -24.27 -25.29 -6.44
C ILE A 406 -23.36 -26.23 -5.64
N LEU A 407 -23.86 -26.80 -4.53
CA LEU A 407 -23.06 -27.60 -3.59
C LEU A 407 -22.27 -28.76 -4.24
N PRO A 408 -22.82 -29.54 -5.20
CA PRO A 408 -22.06 -30.61 -5.86
C PRO A 408 -20.82 -30.12 -6.62
N LEU A 409 -20.78 -28.83 -6.99
CA LEU A 409 -19.67 -28.23 -7.73
C LEU A 409 -18.51 -27.79 -6.82
N PHE A 410 -18.67 -27.86 -5.50
CA PHE A 410 -17.58 -27.54 -4.55
C PHE A 410 -16.42 -28.52 -4.61
N THR A 411 -16.55 -29.62 -5.34
CA THR A 411 -15.44 -30.49 -5.75
C THR A 411 -14.36 -29.72 -6.53
N HIS A 412 -14.70 -28.60 -7.17
CA HIS A 412 -13.80 -27.70 -7.88
C HIS A 412 -13.37 -26.47 -7.04
N VAL A 413 -13.78 -26.41 -5.77
CA VAL A 413 -13.43 -25.34 -4.83
C VAL A 413 -12.34 -25.84 -3.89
N SER A 414 -11.32 -25.00 -3.69
CA SER A 414 -10.17 -25.29 -2.83
C SER A 414 -10.31 -24.68 -1.43
N HIS A 415 -11.01 -23.56 -1.34
CA HIS A 415 -11.26 -22.86 -0.09
C HIS A 415 -12.58 -22.10 -0.20
N LEU A 416 -13.40 -22.17 0.84
CA LEU A 416 -14.69 -21.51 0.93
C LEU A 416 -14.74 -20.61 2.16
N SER A 417 -15.08 -19.33 1.96
CA SER A 417 -15.39 -18.40 3.04
C SER A 417 -16.88 -18.07 3.02
N VAL A 418 -17.58 -18.34 4.13
CA VAL A 418 -19.03 -18.14 4.29
C VAL A 418 -19.29 -17.60 5.70
N ASP A 419 -20.39 -16.86 5.88
CA ASP A 419 -20.87 -16.51 7.21
C ASP A 419 -21.71 -17.64 7.82
N ARG A 420 -21.96 -17.53 9.13
CA ARG A 420 -22.68 -18.55 9.92
C ARG A 420 -24.09 -18.87 9.40
N LEU A 421 -24.80 -17.90 8.80
CA LEU A 421 -26.16 -18.12 8.30
C LEU A 421 -26.15 -18.87 6.96
N LEU A 422 -25.27 -18.46 6.05
CA LEU A 422 -25.09 -19.18 4.78
C LEU A 422 -24.55 -20.60 5.03
N MET A 423 -23.63 -20.76 6.00
CA MET A 423 -23.12 -22.06 6.40
C MET A 423 -24.24 -22.98 6.92
N LEU A 424 -25.14 -22.48 7.79
CA LEU A 424 -26.30 -23.25 8.24
C LEU A 424 -27.18 -23.72 7.08
N LYS A 425 -27.50 -22.83 6.14
CA LYS A 425 -28.28 -23.19 4.95
C LYS A 425 -27.59 -24.28 4.12
N MET A 426 -26.28 -24.18 3.91
CA MET A 426 -25.50 -25.20 3.21
C MET A 426 -25.54 -26.56 3.92
N LEU A 427 -25.41 -26.57 5.26
CA LEU A 427 -25.51 -27.79 6.07
C LEU A 427 -26.89 -28.44 5.94
N HIS A 428 -27.96 -27.63 5.99
CA HIS A 428 -29.34 -28.09 5.76
C HIS A 428 -29.50 -28.75 4.41
N CYS A 429 -29.05 -28.08 3.33
CA CYS A 429 -29.08 -28.64 1.98
C CYS A 429 -28.33 -29.97 1.87
N CYS A 430 -27.17 -30.13 2.53
CA CYS A 430 -26.41 -31.39 2.53
C CYS A 430 -27.11 -32.56 3.27
N SER A 431 -28.13 -32.26 4.08
CA SER A 431 -28.79 -33.24 4.95
C SER A 431 -30.07 -33.86 4.37
N VAL A 432 -30.57 -33.31 3.25
CA VAL A 432 -31.89 -33.63 2.66
C VAL A 432 -31.93 -35.03 2.04
N SER A 433 -30.82 -35.50 1.47
CA SER A 433 -30.76 -36.77 0.72
C SER A 433 -29.53 -37.60 1.07
N ASP A 434 -29.63 -38.93 0.96
CA ASP A 434 -28.49 -39.85 1.08
C ASP A 434 -27.54 -39.77 -0.13
N VAL A 435 -28.03 -39.27 -1.28
CA VAL A 435 -27.24 -39.06 -2.50
C VAL A 435 -26.19 -37.95 -2.34
N GLN A 436 -26.33 -37.10 -1.32
CA GLN A 436 -25.44 -35.97 -1.03
C GLN A 436 -24.39 -36.27 0.04
N GLN A 437 -24.11 -37.55 0.35
CA GLN A 437 -23.02 -37.92 1.26
C GLN A 437 -21.67 -37.35 0.81
N GLU A 438 -21.40 -37.39 -0.50
CA GLU A 438 -20.18 -36.80 -1.08
C GLU A 438 -20.13 -35.28 -0.87
N ALA A 439 -21.26 -34.58 -1.01
CA ALA A 439 -21.35 -33.13 -0.80
C ALA A 439 -21.03 -32.72 0.65
N ALA A 440 -21.42 -33.53 1.65
CA ALA A 440 -21.07 -33.28 3.05
C ALA A 440 -19.55 -33.34 3.29
N SER A 441 -18.88 -34.36 2.73
CA SER A 441 -17.42 -34.51 2.84
C SER A 441 -16.68 -33.36 2.14
N VAL A 442 -17.14 -32.99 0.94
CA VAL A 442 -16.58 -31.90 0.16
C VAL A 442 -16.78 -30.57 0.88
N LEU A 443 -17.97 -30.30 1.42
CA LEU A 443 -18.26 -29.06 2.17
C LEU A 443 -17.32 -28.89 3.36
N LEU A 444 -17.14 -29.93 4.17
CA LEU A 444 -16.19 -29.87 5.29
C LEU A 444 -14.75 -29.67 4.81
N SER A 445 -14.34 -30.34 3.72
CA SER A 445 -13.00 -30.18 3.16
C SER A 445 -12.74 -28.74 2.69
N VAL A 446 -13.68 -28.10 1.98
CA VAL A 446 -13.49 -26.72 1.48
C VAL A 446 -13.57 -25.66 2.58
N LEU A 447 -14.24 -25.98 3.69
CA LEU A 447 -14.24 -25.21 4.94
C LEU A 447 -13.04 -25.55 5.85
N GLN A 448 -12.09 -26.36 5.37
CA GLN A 448 -10.89 -26.76 6.13
C GLN A 448 -11.21 -27.46 7.46
N HIS A 449 -12.30 -28.23 7.49
CA HIS A 449 -12.83 -28.89 8.69
C HIS A 449 -13.14 -27.94 9.83
N LYS A 450 -13.43 -26.67 9.53
CA LYS A 450 -13.81 -25.65 10.50
C LYS A 450 -15.27 -25.22 10.30
N LEU A 451 -16.11 -25.50 11.29
CA LEU A 451 -17.49 -25.04 11.37
C LEU A 451 -17.57 -23.90 12.40
N ASP A 452 -17.47 -22.67 11.91
CA ASP A 452 -17.40 -21.48 12.74
C ASP A 452 -18.76 -20.76 12.82
N PHE A 453 -19.48 -20.96 13.93
CA PHE A 453 -20.74 -20.29 14.22
C PHE A 453 -20.58 -19.03 15.08
N SER A 454 -19.34 -18.64 15.41
CA SER A 454 -19.05 -17.48 16.25
C SER A 454 -19.47 -16.15 15.62
N CYS A 455 -19.55 -15.11 16.44
CA CYS A 455 -19.81 -13.75 15.96
C CYS A 455 -18.57 -13.17 15.24
N CYS A 456 -18.44 -13.38 13.94
CA CYS A 456 -17.60 -12.54 13.09
C CYS A 456 -18.44 -11.43 12.46
N SER A 457 -18.62 -10.34 13.22
CA SER A 457 -19.16 -9.02 12.84
C SER A 457 -20.15 -9.01 11.67
N ALA A 458 -21.46 -8.99 11.98
CA ALA A 458 -22.45 -8.45 11.07
C ALA A 458 -22.08 -6.98 10.78
N LEU A 459 -21.64 -6.69 9.56
CA LEU A 459 -21.58 -5.33 9.00
C LEU A 459 -22.99 -4.93 8.57
N ASP A 460 -23.97 -5.02 9.47
CA ASP A 460 -25.23 -4.34 9.29
C ASP A 460 -25.07 -2.95 9.91
N LEU A 461 -24.70 -1.96 9.08
CA LEU A 461 -24.48 -0.56 9.47
C LEU A 461 -25.77 0.14 9.97
N THR A 462 -26.87 -0.60 10.14
CA THR A 462 -28.18 -0.05 10.49
C THR A 462 -28.73 -0.48 11.84
N THR A 463 -28.13 -1.48 12.51
CA THR A 463 -28.62 -1.98 13.80
C THR A 463 -27.53 -1.90 14.88
N ASN A 464 -27.92 -1.39 16.05
CA ASN A 464 -27.05 -1.14 17.18
C ASN A 464 -26.23 -2.39 17.56
N ILE A 465 -24.96 -2.15 17.84
CA ILE A 465 -23.94 -3.09 18.30
C ILE A 465 -24.39 -3.69 19.63
N ASN A 466 -25.07 -4.83 19.54
CA ASN A 466 -25.25 -5.89 20.54
C ASN A 466 -25.77 -7.09 19.71
N SER A 467 -24.87 -7.81 19.03
CA SER A 467 -25.29 -8.97 18.24
C SER A 467 -25.89 -10.01 19.18
N GLU A 468 -27.19 -10.25 19.07
CA GLU A 468 -27.85 -11.36 19.77
C GLU A 468 -27.11 -12.67 19.44
N PRO A 469 -26.97 -13.57 20.43
CA PRO A 469 -26.33 -14.86 20.21
C PRO A 469 -27.07 -15.65 19.13
N LEU A 470 -26.34 -16.48 18.38
CA LEU A 470 -26.97 -17.34 17.40
C LEU A 470 -27.73 -18.46 18.11
N HIS A 471 -29.06 -18.45 18.03
CA HIS A 471 -29.89 -19.54 18.55
C HIS A 471 -29.89 -20.72 17.56
N LEU A 472 -29.14 -21.78 17.88
CA LEU A 472 -29.16 -23.03 17.13
C LEU A 472 -30.33 -23.89 17.60
N THR A 473 -31.22 -24.24 16.67
CA THR A 473 -32.34 -25.13 16.93
C THR A 473 -31.87 -26.57 17.09
N THR A 474 -32.73 -27.42 17.63
CA THR A 474 -32.48 -28.87 17.67
C THR A 474 -32.27 -29.45 16.27
N ASP A 475 -32.93 -28.89 15.25
CA ASP A 475 -32.75 -29.33 13.87
C ASP A 475 -31.38 -28.92 13.31
N ASP A 476 -30.94 -27.68 13.55
CA ASP A 476 -29.59 -27.22 13.15
C ASP A 476 -28.50 -28.12 13.73
N CYS A 477 -28.63 -28.49 15.01
CA CYS A 477 -27.69 -29.38 15.69
C CYS A 477 -27.73 -30.81 15.12
N ARG A 478 -28.92 -31.32 14.80
CA ARG A 478 -29.11 -32.64 14.17
C ARG A 478 -28.48 -32.68 12.78
N VAL A 479 -28.70 -31.65 11.99
CA VAL A 479 -28.16 -31.50 10.63
C VAL A 479 -26.65 -31.41 10.66
N THR A 480 -26.11 -30.55 11.53
CA THR A 480 -24.66 -30.40 11.73
C THR A 480 -24.02 -31.75 12.11
N SER A 481 -24.63 -32.46 13.07
CA SER A 481 -24.18 -33.78 13.48
C SER A 481 -24.21 -34.79 12.33
N ARG A 482 -25.29 -34.79 11.53
CA ARG A 482 -25.42 -35.69 10.37
C ARG A 482 -24.35 -35.42 9.31
N VAL A 483 -24.05 -34.15 9.02
CA VAL A 483 -23.00 -33.77 8.06
C VAL A 483 -21.63 -34.26 8.53
N ILE A 484 -21.29 -34.03 9.81
CA ILE A 484 -20.03 -34.48 10.40
C ILE A 484 -19.90 -36.01 10.34
N GLN A 485 -20.98 -36.74 10.67
CA GLN A 485 -20.98 -38.21 10.61
C GLN A 485 -20.76 -38.74 9.19
N ARG A 486 -21.42 -38.13 8.20
CA ARG A 486 -21.40 -38.57 6.80
C ARG A 486 -20.06 -38.33 6.11
N ALA A 487 -19.32 -37.32 6.54
CA ALA A 487 -18.07 -36.94 5.91
C ALA A 487 -16.94 -37.96 6.11
N HIS A 488 -17.05 -38.85 7.11
CA HIS A 488 -16.06 -39.90 7.41
C HIS A 488 -14.60 -39.42 7.34
N SER A 489 -14.33 -38.23 7.88
CA SER A 489 -12.98 -37.66 7.87
C SER A 489 -12.14 -38.23 9.01
N ASP A 490 -10.87 -38.54 8.73
CA ASP A 490 -9.88 -38.86 9.76
C ASP A 490 -9.45 -37.61 10.55
N THR A 491 -9.72 -36.42 10.02
CA THR A 491 -9.48 -35.14 10.70
C THR A 491 -10.65 -34.79 11.61
N LYS A 492 -10.34 -34.39 12.85
CA LYS A 492 -11.35 -33.83 13.75
C LYS A 492 -11.86 -32.50 13.20
N THR A 493 -13.18 -32.33 13.16
CA THR A 493 -13.82 -31.07 12.76
C THR A 493 -13.75 -30.08 13.92
N GLU A 494 -13.19 -28.89 13.71
CA GLU A 494 -13.26 -27.80 14.68
C GLU A 494 -14.68 -27.20 14.66
N LEU A 495 -15.40 -27.33 15.77
CA LEU A 495 -16.76 -26.83 15.95
C LEU A 495 -16.72 -25.63 16.91
N ILE A 496 -16.84 -24.43 16.36
CA ILE A 496 -16.81 -23.18 17.12
C ILE A 496 -18.23 -22.70 17.35
N LEU A 497 -18.64 -22.69 18.62
CA LEU A 497 -19.96 -22.33 19.13
C LEU A 497 -19.86 -21.20 20.16
N GLN A 498 -18.88 -20.31 19.99
CA GLN A 498 -18.83 -19.06 20.74
C GLN A 498 -20.02 -18.19 20.33
N ASP A 499 -20.59 -17.43 21.26
CA ASP A 499 -21.78 -16.60 21.07
C ASP A 499 -22.99 -17.37 20.50
N CYS A 500 -23.14 -18.64 20.87
CA CYS A 500 -24.24 -19.51 20.44
C CYS A 500 -25.11 -19.94 21.63
N GLU A 501 -26.42 -19.96 21.42
CA GLU A 501 -27.38 -20.53 22.36
C GLU A 501 -27.98 -21.82 21.79
N ILE A 502 -27.89 -22.91 22.57
CA ILE A 502 -28.37 -24.22 22.18
C ILE A 502 -29.29 -24.76 23.26
N HIS A 503 -30.46 -25.23 22.86
CA HIS A 503 -31.38 -25.91 23.78
C HIS A 503 -30.85 -27.30 24.13
N SER A 504 -31.26 -27.82 25.29
CA SER A 504 -30.83 -29.15 25.78
C SER A 504 -30.98 -30.29 24.77
N ALA A 505 -32.06 -30.31 23.97
CA ALA A 505 -32.25 -31.31 22.92
C ALA A 505 -31.26 -31.17 21.76
N GLY A 506 -30.81 -29.96 21.43
CA GLY A 506 -29.76 -29.73 20.43
C GLY A 506 -28.39 -30.20 20.91
N ILE A 507 -28.08 -30.01 22.20
CA ILE A 507 -26.86 -30.53 22.81
C ILE A 507 -26.81 -32.07 22.71
N ASP A 508 -27.94 -32.74 22.96
CA ASP A 508 -28.06 -34.21 22.83
C ASP A 508 -27.80 -34.69 21.38
N GLU A 509 -28.10 -33.87 20.38
CA GLU A 509 -27.76 -34.18 18.98
C GLU A 509 -26.24 -34.09 18.75
N LEU A 510 -25.59 -33.04 19.26
CA LEU A 510 -24.14 -32.82 19.13
C LEU A 510 -23.31 -33.90 19.86
N PHE A 511 -23.82 -34.48 20.96
CA PHE A 511 -23.16 -35.59 21.64
C PHE A 511 -22.85 -36.78 20.72
N LYS A 512 -23.66 -36.99 19.67
CA LYS A 512 -23.48 -38.06 18.69
C LYS A 512 -22.22 -37.91 17.84
N VAL A 513 -21.58 -36.75 17.83
CA VAL A 513 -20.41 -36.43 17.00
C VAL A 513 -19.20 -35.90 17.76
N LEU A 514 -19.27 -35.78 19.08
CA LEU A 514 -18.14 -35.25 19.86
C LEU A 514 -16.83 -36.04 19.64
N HIS A 515 -16.92 -37.35 19.40
CA HIS A 515 -15.75 -38.18 19.13
C HIS A 515 -14.95 -37.76 17.88
N SER A 516 -15.57 -37.05 16.94
CA SER A 516 -14.96 -36.57 15.68
C SER A 516 -14.80 -35.05 15.63
N VAL A 517 -14.95 -34.36 16.76
CA VAL A 517 -14.97 -32.89 16.84
C VAL A 517 -13.91 -32.39 17.82
N GLN A 518 -13.36 -31.20 17.55
CA GLN A 518 -12.71 -30.35 18.54
C GLN A 518 -13.67 -29.21 18.88
N LEU A 519 -14.10 -29.11 20.14
CA LEU A 519 -15.16 -28.20 20.57
C LEU A 519 -14.57 -26.90 21.14
N CYS A 520 -14.98 -25.78 20.57
CA CYS A 520 -14.65 -24.43 21.05
C CYS A 520 -15.97 -23.70 21.37
N CYS A 521 -16.29 -23.48 22.63
CA CYS A 521 -17.56 -22.84 23.02
C CYS A 521 -17.41 -21.94 24.25
N ASP A 522 -18.42 -21.11 24.50
CA ASP A 522 -18.45 -20.28 25.70
C ASP A 522 -18.61 -21.13 26.96
N LYS A 523 -18.17 -20.57 28.10
CA LYS A 523 -18.26 -21.22 29.42
C LYS A 523 -19.68 -21.67 29.75
N SER A 524 -20.69 -20.87 29.39
CA SER A 524 -22.11 -21.18 29.61
C SER A 524 -22.55 -22.42 28.86
N LEU A 525 -22.16 -22.57 27.58
CA LEU A 525 -22.49 -23.72 26.76
C LEU A 525 -21.67 -24.95 27.16
N LEU A 526 -20.39 -24.76 27.48
CA LEU A 526 -19.53 -25.81 28.03
C LEU A 526 -20.15 -26.42 29.29
N LEU A 527 -20.61 -25.61 30.24
CA LEU A 527 -21.31 -26.10 31.44
C LEU A 527 -22.54 -26.93 31.11
N GLN A 528 -23.28 -26.60 30.05
CA GLN A 528 -24.44 -27.39 29.64
C GLN A 528 -24.00 -28.77 29.10
N PHE A 529 -22.91 -28.85 28.34
CA PHE A 529 -22.32 -30.15 27.96
C PHE A 529 -21.87 -30.94 29.19
N VAL A 530 -21.11 -30.31 30.11
CA VAL A 530 -20.62 -30.98 31.33
C VAL A 530 -21.78 -31.43 32.23
N ALA A 531 -22.83 -30.64 32.37
CA ALA A 531 -23.97 -30.98 33.23
C ALA A 531 -24.81 -32.14 32.69
N ARG A 532 -24.79 -32.38 31.37
CA ARG A 532 -25.61 -33.41 30.70
C ARG A 532 -24.86 -34.70 30.38
N VAL A 533 -23.53 -34.68 30.43
CA VAL A 533 -22.69 -35.82 30.03
C VAL A 533 -23.07 -37.10 30.79
N ARG A 534 -23.36 -38.17 30.04
CA ARG A 534 -23.56 -39.51 30.58
C ARG A 534 -22.25 -40.27 30.59
N ARG A 535 -22.14 -41.31 31.44
CA ARG A 535 -20.92 -42.14 31.56
C ARG A 535 -20.40 -42.67 30.22
N GLU A 536 -21.29 -43.03 29.31
CA GLU A 536 -20.96 -43.53 27.97
C GLU A 536 -20.42 -42.44 27.01
N GLU A 537 -20.72 -41.16 27.27
CA GLU A 537 -20.36 -40.03 26.42
C GLU A 537 -19.11 -39.28 26.92
N VAL A 538 -18.68 -39.52 28.17
CA VAL A 538 -17.57 -38.79 28.81
C VAL A 538 -16.29 -38.88 27.99
N LYS A 539 -15.96 -40.06 27.47
CA LYS A 539 -14.75 -40.25 26.66
C LYS A 539 -14.79 -39.40 25.39
N SER A 540 -15.95 -39.32 24.74
CA SER A 540 -16.14 -38.51 23.54
C SER A 540 -16.05 -37.02 23.85
N LEU A 541 -16.71 -36.55 24.92
CA LEU A 541 -16.65 -35.16 25.35
C LEU A 541 -15.22 -34.78 25.77
N SER A 542 -14.56 -35.58 26.60
CA SER A 542 -13.18 -35.31 27.01
C SER A 542 -12.20 -35.29 25.84
N GLY A 543 -12.42 -36.11 24.81
CA GLY A 543 -11.59 -36.08 23.60
C GLY A 543 -11.91 -34.93 22.65
N ALA A 544 -13.10 -34.32 22.78
CA ALA A 544 -13.50 -33.14 22.02
C ALA A 544 -12.99 -31.85 22.66
N LEU A 545 -12.88 -31.84 23.99
CA LEU A 545 -12.27 -30.77 24.75
C LEU A 545 -10.76 -30.74 24.51
N GLY A 546 -10.19 -29.54 24.46
CA GLY A 546 -8.74 -29.35 24.32
C GLY A 546 -7.97 -29.70 25.59
N GLU A 547 -6.68 -29.41 25.60
CA GLU A 547 -5.82 -29.60 26.77
C GLU A 547 -6.08 -28.58 27.89
N GLU A 548 -6.79 -27.49 27.57
CA GLU A 548 -7.12 -26.41 28.50
C GLU A 548 -8.64 -26.40 28.76
N LEU A 549 -9.02 -26.42 30.03
CA LEU A 549 -10.42 -26.37 30.46
C LEU A 549 -10.63 -25.16 31.39
N ASP A 550 -11.22 -24.10 30.84
CA ASP A 550 -11.58 -22.90 31.60
C ASP A 550 -13.06 -22.91 32.01
N LEU A 551 -13.29 -23.05 33.31
CA LEU A 551 -14.59 -22.95 33.95
C LEU A 551 -14.59 -21.86 35.03
N SER A 552 -13.68 -20.89 34.97
CA SER A 552 -13.59 -19.82 35.97
C SER A 552 -14.91 -19.05 36.08
N GLN A 553 -15.28 -18.59 37.28
CA GLN A 553 -16.49 -17.80 37.55
C GLN A 553 -17.79 -18.56 37.22
N THR A 554 -17.76 -19.89 37.27
CA THR A 554 -18.93 -20.73 37.01
C THR A 554 -19.29 -21.62 38.18
N GLN A 555 -20.54 -22.11 38.22
CA GLN A 555 -20.93 -23.11 39.21
C GLN A 555 -20.51 -24.51 38.75
N VAL A 556 -19.50 -25.07 39.42
CA VAL A 556 -18.99 -26.41 39.12
C VAL A 556 -20.06 -27.46 39.35
N CYS A 557 -20.29 -28.31 38.35
CA CYS A 557 -21.29 -29.37 38.37
C CYS A 557 -20.66 -30.76 38.54
N ARG A 558 -21.46 -31.74 38.98
CA ARG A 558 -20.99 -33.12 39.22
C ARG A 558 -20.36 -33.78 37.98
N GLY A 559 -20.74 -33.35 36.78
CA GLY A 559 -20.18 -33.87 35.53
C GLY A 559 -18.69 -33.61 35.37
N LEU A 560 -18.14 -32.57 36.01
CA LEU A 560 -16.71 -32.27 35.94
C LEU A 560 -15.85 -33.40 36.51
N GLY A 561 -16.28 -33.99 37.64
CA GLY A 561 -15.57 -35.13 38.24
C GLY A 561 -15.53 -36.35 37.32
N LEU A 562 -16.58 -36.56 36.52
CA LEU A 562 -16.61 -37.60 35.49
C LEU A 562 -15.66 -37.27 34.35
N ILE A 563 -15.64 -36.04 33.85
CA ILE A 563 -14.72 -35.63 32.77
C ILE A 563 -13.26 -35.85 33.19
N LEU A 564 -12.89 -35.44 34.42
CA LEU A 564 -11.54 -35.66 34.94
C LEU A 564 -11.19 -37.16 35.13
N GLU A 565 -12.18 -38.03 35.30
CA GLU A 565 -11.95 -39.48 35.35
C GLU A 565 -11.45 -40.03 34.00
N TYR A 566 -11.82 -39.41 32.88
CA TYR A 566 -11.49 -39.87 31.53
C TYR A 566 -10.56 -38.94 30.75
N SER A 567 -10.17 -37.80 31.33
CA SER A 567 -9.20 -36.89 30.70
C SER A 567 -7.78 -37.46 30.78
N GLU A 568 -7.11 -37.47 29.64
CA GLU A 568 -5.69 -37.80 29.51
C GLU A 568 -4.97 -36.56 28.95
N GLY A 569 -3.99 -36.03 29.68
CA GLY A 569 -3.15 -34.94 29.18
C GLY A 569 -3.68 -33.51 29.35
N LEU A 570 -4.64 -33.26 30.25
CA LEU A 570 -5.10 -31.89 30.54
C LEU A 570 -3.95 -31.05 31.12
N THR A 571 -3.60 -29.95 30.46
CA THR A 571 -2.49 -29.07 30.85
C THR A 571 -2.95 -28.00 31.82
N GLU A 572 -4.11 -27.38 31.59
CA GLU A 572 -4.67 -26.32 32.44
C GLU A 572 -6.13 -26.64 32.83
N LEU A 573 -6.45 -26.50 34.11
CA LEU A 573 -7.80 -26.53 34.65
C LEU A 573 -8.05 -25.26 35.46
N ASP A 574 -8.82 -24.32 34.92
CA ASP A 574 -9.20 -23.10 35.63
C ASP A 574 -10.57 -23.27 36.29
N LEU A 575 -10.56 -23.32 37.61
CA LEU A 575 -11.73 -23.36 38.49
C LEU A 575 -11.73 -22.17 39.46
N SER A 576 -11.13 -21.06 39.07
CA SER A 576 -11.10 -19.85 39.88
C SER A 576 -12.50 -19.24 40.03
N GLN A 577 -12.82 -18.69 41.20
CA GLN A 577 -14.09 -18.01 41.49
C GLN A 577 -15.35 -18.87 41.26
N CYS A 578 -15.25 -20.19 41.47
CA CYS A 578 -16.32 -21.16 41.23
C CYS A 578 -17.19 -21.48 42.47
N HIS A 579 -17.03 -20.73 43.56
CA HIS A 579 -17.65 -20.99 44.85
C HIS A 579 -17.38 -22.40 45.42
N LEU A 580 -16.21 -22.98 45.11
CA LEU A 580 -15.80 -24.27 45.63
C LEU A 580 -15.60 -24.20 47.15
N THR A 581 -16.12 -25.22 47.83
CA THR A 581 -15.91 -25.54 49.24
C THR A 581 -15.08 -26.83 49.37
N ASP A 582 -14.57 -27.12 50.57
CA ASP A 582 -13.85 -28.36 50.86
C ASP A 582 -14.67 -29.61 50.53
N HIS A 583 -16.00 -29.53 50.63
CA HIS A 583 -16.89 -30.65 50.29
C HIS A 583 -17.03 -30.85 48.78
N SER A 584 -17.13 -29.77 48.00
CA SER A 584 -17.15 -29.89 46.53
C SER A 584 -15.80 -30.34 45.97
N LEU A 585 -14.71 -30.01 46.68
CA LEU A 585 -13.37 -30.42 46.31
C LEU A 585 -13.19 -31.94 46.40
N ASP A 586 -13.81 -32.61 47.39
CA ASP A 586 -13.75 -34.07 47.56
C ASP A 586 -14.17 -34.86 46.30
N LEU A 587 -15.01 -34.28 45.44
CA LEU A 587 -15.43 -34.88 44.17
C LEU A 587 -14.36 -34.80 43.08
N LEU A 588 -13.45 -33.83 43.16
CA LEU A 588 -12.42 -33.57 42.15
C LEU A 588 -11.09 -34.21 42.55
N LEU A 589 -10.76 -34.24 43.85
CA LEU A 589 -9.51 -34.75 44.41
C LEU A 589 -9.01 -36.07 43.77
N PRO A 590 -9.84 -37.11 43.56
CA PRO A 590 -9.35 -38.39 43.05
C PRO A 590 -8.64 -38.28 41.69
N ASN A 591 -9.01 -37.30 40.86
CA ASN A 591 -8.54 -37.18 39.48
C ASN A 591 -7.67 -35.94 39.22
N LEU A 592 -7.43 -35.07 40.21
CA LEU A 592 -6.61 -33.85 40.03
C LEU A 592 -5.16 -34.15 39.63
N HIS A 593 -4.63 -35.32 40.01
CA HIS A 593 -3.28 -35.76 39.67
C HIS A 593 -3.01 -35.83 38.15
N LYS A 594 -4.06 -35.85 37.33
CA LYS A 594 -3.95 -35.91 35.87
C LYS A 594 -3.70 -34.55 35.20
N VAL A 595 -3.84 -33.45 35.95
CA VAL A 595 -3.71 -32.09 35.42
C VAL A 595 -2.36 -31.48 35.81
N GLN A 596 -1.75 -30.70 34.92
CA GLN A 596 -0.46 -30.05 35.20
C GLN A 596 -0.61 -28.74 35.98
N ASN A 597 -1.49 -27.85 35.53
CA ASN A 597 -1.74 -26.56 36.15
C ASN A 597 -3.20 -26.47 36.59
N ILE A 598 -3.43 -26.11 37.84
CA ILE A 598 -4.78 -26.03 38.40
C ILE A 598 -4.98 -24.68 39.08
N ASP A 599 -6.02 -23.95 38.69
CA ASP A 599 -6.41 -22.70 39.34
C ASP A 599 -7.63 -22.92 40.24
N PHE A 600 -7.44 -22.75 41.55
CA PHE A 600 -8.51 -22.76 42.54
C PHE A 600 -8.67 -21.40 43.22
N SER A 601 -8.13 -20.33 42.63
CA SER A 601 -8.14 -19.00 43.26
C SER A 601 -9.54 -18.43 43.43
N GLY A 602 -9.77 -17.59 44.44
CA GLY A 602 -11.06 -16.90 44.62
C GLY A 602 -12.22 -17.81 45.05
N ASN A 603 -11.96 -18.96 45.66
CA ASN A 603 -12.98 -19.90 46.15
C ASN A 603 -13.18 -19.80 47.68
N SER A 604 -13.92 -20.75 48.27
CA SER A 604 -14.15 -20.86 49.72
C SER A 604 -13.49 -22.09 50.34
N ILE A 605 -12.29 -22.44 49.86
CA ILE A 605 -11.46 -23.55 50.37
C ILE A 605 -10.84 -23.15 51.71
N THR A 606 -10.91 -24.02 52.72
CA THR A 606 -10.31 -23.81 54.06
C THR A 606 -8.97 -24.51 54.20
N ASP A 607 -8.30 -24.36 55.35
CA ASP A 607 -7.06 -25.07 55.68
C ASP A 607 -7.17 -26.59 55.52
N ALA A 608 -8.34 -27.18 55.83
CA ALA A 608 -8.58 -28.61 55.68
C ALA A 608 -8.59 -29.04 54.20
N GLY A 609 -9.25 -28.28 53.33
CA GLY A 609 -9.22 -28.50 51.88
C GLY A 609 -7.82 -28.26 51.29
N ALA A 610 -7.13 -27.22 51.75
CA ALA A 610 -5.76 -26.91 51.34
C ALA A 610 -4.78 -28.03 51.70
N GLN A 611 -4.91 -28.64 52.89
CA GLN A 611 -4.13 -29.80 53.31
C GLN A 611 -4.37 -31.03 52.42
N LYS A 612 -5.63 -31.27 52.02
CA LYS A 612 -5.96 -32.35 51.08
C LYS A 612 -5.30 -32.13 49.72
N ILE A 613 -5.33 -30.90 49.18
CA ILE A 613 -4.66 -30.56 47.92
C ILE A 613 -3.14 -30.76 48.04
N HIS A 614 -2.53 -30.24 49.10
CA HIS A 614 -1.09 -30.39 49.36
C HIS A 614 -0.66 -31.87 49.40
N SER A 615 -1.48 -32.73 50.03
CA SER A 615 -1.21 -34.17 50.05
C SER A 615 -1.18 -34.80 48.65
N ILE A 616 -2.03 -34.35 47.73
CA ILE A 616 -2.06 -34.85 46.35
C ILE A 616 -0.89 -34.30 45.55
N VAL A 617 -0.60 -33.00 45.67
CA VAL A 617 0.52 -32.35 44.97
C VAL A 617 1.86 -32.96 45.36
N THR A 618 2.07 -33.22 46.65
CA THR A 618 3.32 -33.84 47.15
C THR A 618 3.51 -35.29 46.70
N LEU A 619 2.42 -36.02 46.47
CA LEU A 619 2.43 -37.43 46.04
C LEU A 619 2.48 -37.60 44.52
N ASN A 620 2.21 -36.56 43.73
CA ASN A 620 2.08 -36.65 42.27
C ASN A 620 3.01 -35.69 41.53
N SER A 621 3.97 -36.24 40.78
CA SER A 621 4.95 -35.45 40.02
C SER A 621 4.41 -34.79 38.74
N ASN A 622 3.17 -35.06 38.36
CA ASN A 622 2.55 -34.49 37.15
C ASN A 622 2.05 -33.05 37.37
N ILE A 623 1.67 -32.70 38.60
CA ILE A 623 1.19 -31.36 38.93
C ILE A 623 2.39 -30.41 39.02
N LYS A 624 2.38 -29.36 38.20
CA LYS A 624 3.40 -28.31 38.10
C LYS A 624 3.02 -27.03 38.83
N THR A 625 1.74 -26.67 38.83
CA THR A 625 1.29 -25.41 39.43
C THR A 625 -0.08 -25.60 40.05
N VAL A 626 -0.27 -25.12 41.29
CA VAL A 626 -1.60 -24.98 41.88
C VAL A 626 -1.76 -23.58 42.45
N ARG A 627 -2.74 -22.82 41.96
CA ARG A 627 -3.05 -21.47 42.42
C ARG A 627 -4.17 -21.52 43.47
N LEU A 628 -3.90 -21.03 44.69
CA LEU A 628 -4.83 -21.09 45.83
C LEU A 628 -5.11 -19.73 46.48
N PHE A 629 -4.61 -18.63 45.91
CA PHE A 629 -4.82 -17.28 46.45
C PHE A 629 -6.31 -16.90 46.50
N ASN A 630 -6.68 -15.94 47.37
CA ASN A 630 -8.07 -15.52 47.58
C ASN A 630 -9.03 -16.64 48.04
N ASN A 631 -8.55 -17.56 48.90
CA ASN A 631 -9.36 -18.58 49.61
C ASN A 631 -9.42 -18.29 51.13
N ARG A 632 -10.07 -19.16 51.92
CA ARG A 632 -10.21 -19.05 53.38
C ARG A 632 -9.13 -19.84 54.13
N ILE A 633 -7.87 -19.69 53.72
CA ILE A 633 -6.71 -20.41 54.26
C ILE A 633 -6.00 -19.48 55.27
N GLU A 634 -5.98 -19.86 56.54
CA GLU A 634 -5.37 -19.06 57.61
C GLU A 634 -3.97 -19.59 57.99
N SER A 635 -3.75 -20.90 57.86
CA SER A 635 -2.52 -21.59 58.28
C SER A 635 -1.50 -21.69 57.14
N ARG A 636 -0.46 -20.85 57.20
CA ARG A 636 0.65 -20.83 56.24
C ARG A 636 1.72 -21.89 56.54
N GLU A 637 1.69 -22.52 57.72
CA GLU A 637 2.67 -23.51 58.15
C GLU A 637 2.67 -24.77 57.27
N LEU A 638 1.52 -25.09 56.66
CA LEU A 638 1.36 -26.22 55.73
C LEU A 638 2.21 -26.10 54.45
N PHE A 639 2.58 -24.87 54.06
CA PHE A 639 3.31 -24.57 52.81
C PHE A 639 4.74 -24.08 53.06
N ASN A 640 5.12 -23.86 54.31
CA ASN A 640 6.50 -23.57 54.69
C ASN A 640 7.29 -24.89 54.70
N THR A 641 8.26 -24.99 53.81
CA THR A 641 9.04 -26.22 53.55
C THR A 641 9.82 -26.72 54.77
N ASP A 642 9.67 -28.01 55.08
CA ASP A 642 10.58 -28.76 55.96
C ASP A 642 11.83 -29.21 55.14
N PRO A 643 13.08 -28.88 55.53
CA PRO A 643 14.26 -28.98 54.65
C PRO A 643 14.72 -30.40 54.27
N THR A 644 14.07 -31.46 54.77
CA THR A 644 14.58 -32.85 54.67
C THR A 644 13.81 -33.78 53.74
N SER A 645 12.79 -33.30 52.99
CA SER A 645 12.08 -34.14 52.01
C SER A 645 12.48 -33.80 50.57
N ARG A 646 12.63 -34.84 49.72
CA ARG A 646 13.17 -34.81 48.35
C ARG A 646 12.43 -33.92 47.33
N ASN A 647 11.42 -33.16 47.72
CA ASN A 647 10.57 -32.36 46.84
C ASN A 647 10.66 -30.86 47.16
N GLN A 648 11.86 -30.26 47.03
CA GLN A 648 12.02 -28.79 47.13
C GLN A 648 11.12 -28.01 46.14
N GLN A 649 10.72 -28.63 45.01
CA GLN A 649 9.77 -28.02 44.08
C GLN A 649 8.33 -27.95 44.62
N ALA A 650 7.86 -28.88 45.46
CA ALA A 650 6.45 -28.92 45.88
C ALA A 650 6.02 -27.72 46.74
N GLY A 651 6.96 -27.11 47.48
CA GLY A 651 6.73 -25.87 48.22
C GLY A 651 6.72 -24.61 47.33
N GLU A 652 7.37 -24.65 46.17
CA GLU A 652 7.33 -23.58 45.15
C GLU A 652 6.15 -23.74 44.16
N ILE A 653 5.57 -24.95 44.05
CA ILE A 653 4.44 -25.30 43.16
C ILE A 653 3.12 -24.65 43.60
N ILE A 654 2.99 -24.28 44.88
CA ILE A 654 1.81 -23.62 45.44
C ILE A 654 2.16 -22.14 45.60
N ASN A 655 1.94 -21.35 44.55
CA ASN A 655 2.12 -19.90 44.60
C ASN A 655 1.00 -19.28 45.45
N ALA A 656 1.21 -19.28 46.75
CA ALA A 656 0.42 -18.53 47.71
C ALA A 656 0.93 -17.08 47.76
N ASP A 657 0.71 -16.31 46.68
CA ASP A 657 0.84 -14.84 46.75
C ASP A 657 -0.31 -14.31 47.63
N LEU A 658 -0.09 -14.33 48.94
CA LEU A 658 -1.00 -13.82 49.98
C LEU A 658 -0.74 -12.33 50.28
N GLU A 659 -0.22 -11.57 49.33
CA GLU A 659 -0.09 -10.12 49.39
C GLU A 659 -0.88 -9.45 48.26
N ARG A 660 -2.22 -9.40 48.42
CA ARG A 660 -3.06 -8.25 48.08
C ARG A 660 -4.45 -8.36 48.67
#